data_AF-A0A8H4AHU8-F1
#
_entry.id   AF-A0A8H4AHU8-F1
#
_cell.length_a   1.000
_cell.length_b   1.000
_cell.length_c   1.000
_cell.angle_alpha   90.00
_cell.angle_beta   90.00
_cell.angle_gamma   90.00
#
_symmetry.space_group_name_H-M   'P 1'
#
loop_
_entity.id
_entity.type
_entity.pdbx_description
1 polymer ?
#
loop_
_entity_poly.entity_id
_entity_poly.type
_entity_poly.pdbx_seq_one_letter_code
_entity_poly.pdbx_strand_id
1 'polypeptide(L)'
;MLNIMPDTSVNDIGVCSELCFQSSIGSCNNRQHIFDSKNSSSFSSNDTTGLINYLDGSSANGSFGNDFITLNNFGFANKFLFLLFSQINGTLQTESAVEGVMGLGLSSQIWNQLASNCYDQAIGFAFPKYPCPVGSIAFGGIDLRFSNRIADRNSFCSIPTPTEVPPAPPQTSIPPQPTQTFPPPQILNLNRFNTYNERNQSSEFLFQFKVGSNASLNIMPDTSVNDIGVCSELCYQSLTGSCNNRQYIFNSKSSYTFSQNGTKGSINYLDGSFANGSFGNDFITLNNLVFSNKFSFLLFSQINGSLQAESAIEGVMGLGLSSQIWDQLASKGYDQAIGFALPNSICDFGSIAFGGLDLRYSNSPNDIFSIPTLNDSTYPKIQLNTIWVNKTPLDFPAIDTIISTNYDKISLGNGNYSKKFFETLGATKLKDGSWVVPNPVDILFDLTTESGLIIGVVISSYLTCIMINGQCISVFDDSFVPSNSIILGIPFIQLFNFAINRRRNVIGIADRNNFCPTPTFTTVTSFTSTVTSFTSTVSISVASFSIIPSEPAEEDEGDEGGAADVSEDAVEVAEIGSSLTIMSLGVFGISLGTLLTIAAIAAGAAAALGGGLFSLFHRHHAHHPFPVASQSILPSTSAFNPPIPTN
;
A
#
# COMPACT_ATOMS: atom_id res chain seq x y z
N MET A 1 37.44 -20.75 -21.55
CA MET A 1 35.98 -20.64 -21.34
C MET A 1 35.33 -21.24 -22.55
N LEU A 2 34.30 -22.08 -22.38
CA LEU A 2 33.63 -22.76 -23.50
C LEU A 2 32.23 -22.18 -23.71
N ASN A 3 31.83 -21.97 -24.96
CA ASN A 3 30.47 -21.58 -25.36
C ASN A 3 29.59 -22.83 -25.46
N ILE A 4 28.81 -23.10 -24.42
CA ILE A 4 28.01 -24.31 -24.32
C ILE A 4 26.53 -23.99 -24.56
N MET A 5 25.86 -24.76 -25.43
CA MET A 5 24.43 -24.64 -25.67
C MET A 5 23.63 -25.40 -24.61
N PRO A 6 22.69 -24.77 -23.88
CA PRO A 6 21.76 -25.52 -23.03
C PRO A 6 20.77 -26.32 -23.88
N ASP A 7 20.57 -27.59 -23.54
CA ASP A 7 19.63 -28.45 -24.26
C ASP A 7 18.82 -29.31 -23.28
N THR A 8 17.52 -29.09 -23.23
CA THR A 8 16.60 -29.81 -22.34
C THR A 8 16.25 -31.21 -22.82
N SER A 9 16.64 -31.58 -24.06
CA SER A 9 16.39 -32.89 -24.65
C SER A 9 17.50 -33.91 -24.39
N VAL A 10 18.66 -33.48 -23.88
CA VAL A 10 19.80 -34.35 -23.57
C VAL A 10 20.11 -34.35 -22.07
N ASN A 11 20.56 -35.48 -21.54
CA ASN A 11 20.87 -35.63 -20.11
C ASN A 11 22.36 -35.40 -19.81
N ASP A 12 23.22 -35.61 -20.79
CA ASP A 12 24.67 -35.54 -20.60
C ASP A 12 25.22 -34.17 -20.99
N ILE A 13 26.25 -33.73 -20.29
CA ILE A 13 27.08 -32.61 -20.71
C ILE A 13 28.10 -33.18 -21.71
N GLY A 14 28.33 -32.50 -22.81
CA GLY A 14 29.33 -32.89 -23.80
C GLY A 14 30.10 -31.70 -24.34
N VAL A 15 31.41 -31.82 -24.52
CA VAL A 15 32.27 -30.73 -24.98
C VAL A 15 33.24 -31.21 -26.05
N CYS A 16 33.55 -30.34 -27.00
CA CYS A 16 34.60 -30.57 -27.98
C CYS A 16 35.94 -30.70 -27.25
N SER A 17 36.67 -31.78 -27.50
CA SER A 17 37.97 -32.05 -26.87
C SER A 17 39.12 -32.08 -27.88
N GLU A 18 40.35 -32.18 -27.38
CA GLU A 18 41.52 -32.41 -28.22
C GLU A 18 41.43 -33.71 -29.06
N LEU A 19 40.62 -34.68 -28.64
CA LEU A 19 40.38 -35.92 -29.38
C LEU A 19 39.61 -35.66 -30.68
N CYS A 20 38.62 -34.75 -30.64
CA CYS A 20 37.84 -34.39 -31.82
C CYS A 20 38.69 -33.67 -32.87
N PHE A 21 39.64 -32.84 -32.42
CA PHE A 21 40.52 -32.05 -33.28
C PHE A 21 41.58 -32.93 -33.97
N GLN A 22 42.03 -34.00 -33.31
CA GLN A 22 43.01 -34.94 -33.86
C GLN A 22 42.41 -36.00 -34.78
N SER A 23 41.07 -36.11 -34.83
CA SER A 23 40.41 -37.05 -35.73
C SER A 23 40.66 -36.68 -37.20
N SER A 24 40.85 -37.68 -38.06
CA SER A 24 41.05 -37.48 -39.51
C SER A 24 39.86 -36.81 -40.21
N ILE A 25 38.72 -36.70 -39.52
CA ILE A 25 37.47 -36.09 -40.00
C ILE A 25 37.37 -34.62 -39.54
N GLY A 26 38.13 -34.20 -38.52
CA GLY A 26 38.25 -32.81 -38.11
C GLY A 26 36.91 -32.15 -37.74
N SER A 27 35.97 -32.90 -37.17
CA SER A 27 34.60 -32.43 -36.94
C SER A 27 34.47 -31.27 -35.95
N CYS A 28 35.54 -30.92 -35.23
CA CYS A 28 35.62 -29.76 -34.34
C CYS A 28 36.59 -28.67 -34.83
N ASN A 29 37.04 -28.72 -36.09
CA ASN A 29 38.05 -27.77 -36.59
C ASN A 29 37.54 -26.33 -36.72
N ASN A 30 36.23 -26.13 -36.71
CA ASN A 30 35.58 -24.81 -36.76
C ASN A 30 35.31 -24.20 -35.36
N ARG A 31 35.71 -24.88 -34.27
CA ARG A 31 35.55 -24.40 -32.90
C ARG A 31 36.66 -23.43 -32.52
N GLN A 32 36.34 -22.41 -31.73
CA GLN A 32 37.33 -21.44 -31.24
C GLN A 32 38.11 -21.99 -30.05
N HIS A 33 37.42 -22.70 -29.16
CA HIS A 33 37.99 -23.34 -27.99
C HIS A 33 37.59 -24.82 -27.91
N ILE A 34 38.48 -25.60 -27.31
CA ILE A 34 38.28 -27.01 -27.00
C ILE A 34 38.70 -27.27 -25.56
N PHE A 35 38.10 -28.28 -24.94
CA PHE A 35 38.57 -28.79 -23.67
C PHE A 35 39.86 -29.60 -23.90
N ASP A 36 40.91 -29.30 -23.13
CA ASP A 36 42.18 -30.03 -23.17
C ASP A 36 42.29 -30.90 -21.92
N SER A 37 41.93 -32.17 -22.08
CA SER A 37 41.87 -33.10 -20.95
C SER A 37 43.25 -33.39 -20.34
N LYS A 38 44.34 -33.20 -21.11
CA LYS A 38 45.72 -33.41 -20.65
C LYS A 38 46.22 -32.27 -19.76
N ASN A 39 45.71 -31.06 -19.98
CA ASN A 39 46.11 -29.87 -19.23
C ASN A 39 45.20 -29.59 -18.02
N SER A 40 44.06 -30.27 -17.88
CA SER A 40 43.25 -30.17 -16.67
C SER A 40 43.79 -31.07 -15.56
N SER A 41 44.32 -30.45 -14.50
CA SER A 41 44.85 -31.16 -13.32
C SER A 41 43.79 -31.93 -12.52
N SER A 42 42.51 -31.59 -12.69
CA SER A 42 41.38 -32.24 -12.01
C SER A 42 40.65 -33.24 -12.89
N PHE A 43 40.98 -33.35 -14.17
CA PHE A 43 40.36 -34.31 -15.08
C PHE A 43 40.72 -35.75 -14.73
N SER A 44 39.75 -36.65 -14.89
CA SER A 44 39.94 -38.10 -14.74
C SER A 44 39.15 -38.85 -15.81
N SER A 45 39.85 -39.61 -16.66
CA SER A 45 39.24 -40.41 -17.72
C SER A 45 38.34 -41.49 -17.14
N ASN A 46 37.20 -41.71 -17.79
CA ASN A 46 36.35 -42.88 -17.59
C ASN A 46 36.29 -43.59 -18.94
N ASP A 47 37.05 -44.67 -19.14
CA ASP A 47 37.29 -45.34 -20.44
C ASP A 47 36.02 -45.87 -21.16
N THR A 48 34.84 -45.60 -20.60
CA THR A 48 33.53 -45.73 -21.23
C THR A 48 33.33 -44.72 -22.36
N THR A 49 32.84 -45.22 -23.50
CA THR A 49 32.39 -44.38 -24.61
C THR A 49 30.91 -44.01 -24.49
N GLY A 50 30.52 -42.85 -25.00
CA GLY A 50 29.14 -42.37 -25.01
C GLY A 50 28.72 -41.80 -26.37
N LEU A 51 27.40 -41.63 -26.53
CA LEU A 51 26.76 -41.06 -27.70
C LEU A 51 25.62 -40.14 -27.26
N ILE A 52 25.66 -38.88 -27.67
CA ILE A 52 24.54 -37.95 -27.56
C ILE A 52 23.87 -37.85 -28.94
N ASN A 53 22.56 -38.13 -29.00
CA ASN A 53 21.75 -38.00 -30.19
C ASN A 53 20.82 -36.80 -30.05
N TYR A 54 20.74 -35.98 -31.09
CA TYR A 54 19.89 -34.79 -31.13
C TYR A 54 18.64 -35.05 -32.00
N LEU A 55 17.60 -34.25 -31.78
CA LEU A 55 16.30 -34.41 -32.47
C LEU A 55 16.37 -34.19 -33.98
N ASP A 56 17.34 -33.43 -34.47
CA ASP A 56 17.56 -33.19 -35.90
C ASP A 56 18.35 -34.32 -36.60
N GLY A 57 18.66 -35.40 -35.86
CA GLY A 57 19.42 -36.55 -36.35
C GLY A 57 20.93 -36.35 -36.31
N SER A 58 21.43 -35.20 -35.86
CA SER A 58 22.84 -35.04 -35.53
C SER A 58 23.24 -35.86 -34.31
N SER A 59 24.53 -36.14 -34.17
CA SER A 59 25.06 -36.89 -33.04
C SER A 59 26.49 -36.50 -32.70
N ALA A 60 26.85 -36.68 -31.44
CA ALA A 60 28.21 -36.52 -30.95
C ALA A 60 28.62 -37.78 -30.17
N ASN A 61 29.73 -38.40 -30.56
CA ASN A 61 30.31 -39.55 -29.84
C ASN A 61 31.62 -39.16 -29.16
N GLY A 62 31.99 -39.90 -28.12
CA GLY A 62 33.14 -39.54 -27.31
C GLY A 62 33.47 -40.56 -26.23
N SER A 63 34.44 -40.22 -25.40
CA SER A 63 34.75 -40.91 -24.14
C SER A 63 34.30 -40.06 -22.96
N PHE A 64 33.76 -40.68 -21.91
CA PHE A 64 33.40 -39.95 -20.71
C PHE A 64 34.63 -39.59 -19.88
N GLY A 65 34.51 -38.51 -19.12
CA GLY A 65 35.48 -38.16 -18.09
C GLY A 65 34.84 -37.35 -16.99
N ASN A 66 35.55 -37.21 -15.88
CA ASN A 66 35.10 -36.44 -14.72
C ASN A 66 35.99 -35.23 -14.49
N ASP A 67 35.40 -34.04 -14.40
CA ASP A 67 36.10 -32.81 -14.04
C ASP A 67 35.17 -31.81 -13.33
N PHE A 68 35.73 -30.78 -12.71
CA PHE A 68 34.96 -29.67 -12.16
C PHE A 68 34.49 -28.73 -13.26
N ILE A 69 33.24 -28.30 -13.15
CA ILE A 69 32.64 -27.29 -14.04
C ILE A 69 32.42 -26.02 -13.24
N THR A 70 32.75 -24.88 -13.83
CA THR A 70 32.40 -23.56 -13.31
C THR A 70 31.59 -22.83 -14.37
N LEU A 71 30.42 -22.32 -13.99
CA LEU A 71 29.56 -21.50 -14.83
C LEU A 71 29.70 -20.05 -14.39
N ASN A 72 30.46 -19.27 -15.14
CA ASN A 72 30.91 -17.93 -14.74
C ASN A 72 31.61 -17.96 -13.38
N ASN A 73 30.97 -17.44 -12.33
CA ASN A 73 31.51 -17.39 -10.96
C ASN A 73 30.95 -18.51 -10.06
N PHE A 74 30.11 -19.39 -10.60
CA PHE A 74 29.49 -20.48 -9.85
C PHE A 74 30.24 -21.80 -10.11
N GLY A 75 31.00 -22.26 -9.12
CA GLY A 75 31.68 -23.55 -9.15
C GLY A 75 30.84 -24.62 -8.47
N PHE A 76 30.71 -25.78 -9.10
CA PHE A 76 30.07 -26.92 -8.44
C PHE A 76 31.06 -27.66 -7.53
N ALA A 77 30.58 -28.12 -6.38
CA ALA A 77 31.40 -28.78 -5.37
C ALA A 77 31.92 -30.16 -5.79
N ASN A 78 31.26 -30.83 -6.75
CA ASN A 78 31.62 -32.15 -7.22
C ASN A 78 32.00 -32.13 -8.70
N LYS A 79 32.79 -33.14 -9.12
CA LYS A 79 33.08 -33.36 -10.54
C LYS A 79 31.82 -33.84 -11.26
N PHE A 80 31.67 -33.40 -12.50
CA PHE A 80 30.65 -33.89 -13.43
C PHE A 80 31.20 -34.96 -14.32
N LEU A 81 30.38 -35.97 -14.61
CA LEU A 81 30.60 -36.84 -15.76
C LEU A 81 30.16 -36.09 -17.02
N PHE A 82 31.07 -35.90 -17.96
CA PHE A 82 30.76 -35.32 -19.27
C PHE A 82 31.46 -36.05 -20.40
N LEU A 83 30.87 -35.97 -21.58
CA LEU A 83 31.35 -36.64 -22.80
C LEU A 83 32.37 -35.74 -23.51
N LEU A 84 33.60 -36.22 -23.62
CA LEU A 84 34.62 -35.60 -24.46
C LEU A 84 34.40 -36.03 -25.90
N PHE A 85 33.89 -35.13 -26.74
CA PHE A 85 33.62 -35.47 -28.13
C PHE A 85 34.90 -35.89 -28.83
N SER A 86 34.83 -37.02 -29.54
CA SER A 86 35.83 -37.50 -30.50
C SER A 86 35.34 -37.35 -31.95
N GLN A 87 34.03 -37.32 -32.16
CA GLN A 87 33.41 -37.09 -33.47
C GLN A 87 32.04 -36.41 -33.30
N ILE A 88 31.76 -35.45 -34.18
CA ILE A 88 30.45 -34.81 -34.33
C ILE A 88 29.97 -35.02 -35.76
N ASN A 89 28.73 -35.48 -35.93
CA ASN A 89 28.10 -35.71 -37.22
C ASN A 89 26.81 -34.90 -37.35
N GLY A 90 26.53 -34.36 -38.54
CA GLY A 90 25.29 -33.67 -38.86
C GLY A 90 25.37 -32.14 -38.72
N THR A 91 24.23 -31.50 -38.51
CA THR A 91 24.04 -30.04 -38.34
C THR A 91 24.95 -29.43 -37.27
N LEU A 92 25.15 -30.12 -36.14
CA LEU A 92 26.04 -29.68 -35.06
C LEU A 92 27.48 -29.45 -35.55
N GLN A 93 27.94 -30.16 -36.59
CA GLN A 93 29.26 -29.95 -37.19
C GLN A 93 29.40 -28.57 -37.86
N THR A 94 28.30 -28.00 -38.35
CA THR A 94 28.31 -26.75 -39.14
C THR A 94 28.14 -25.49 -38.32
N GLU A 95 27.53 -25.58 -37.14
CA GLU A 95 27.49 -24.48 -36.18
C GLU A 95 28.91 -24.26 -35.69
N SER A 96 29.52 -23.08 -35.79
CA SER A 96 30.89 -22.85 -35.31
C SER A 96 30.94 -22.28 -33.88
N ALA A 97 29.84 -21.66 -33.43
CA ALA A 97 29.77 -20.93 -32.17
C ALA A 97 29.55 -21.80 -30.92
N VAL A 98 29.19 -23.08 -31.08
CA VAL A 98 28.76 -23.98 -29.99
C VAL A 98 29.83 -25.04 -29.66
N GLU A 99 30.65 -24.81 -28.65
CA GLU A 99 31.78 -25.69 -28.31
C GLU A 99 31.38 -26.93 -27.50
N GLY A 100 30.13 -26.99 -27.06
CA GLY A 100 29.57 -28.13 -26.37
C GLY A 100 28.07 -27.98 -26.13
N VAL A 101 27.48 -28.99 -25.51
CA VAL A 101 26.09 -29.01 -25.07
C VAL A 101 26.02 -29.28 -23.58
N MET A 102 25.15 -28.56 -22.88
CA MET A 102 24.83 -28.79 -21.49
C MET A 102 23.48 -29.48 -21.43
N GLY A 103 23.47 -30.77 -21.13
CA GLY A 103 22.24 -31.53 -20.95
C GLY A 103 21.48 -31.09 -19.71
N LEU A 104 20.25 -30.61 -19.93
CA LEU A 104 19.31 -30.14 -18.92
C LEU A 104 18.07 -31.02 -18.82
N GLY A 105 18.07 -32.18 -19.49
CA GLY A 105 17.04 -33.20 -19.34
C GLY A 105 16.89 -33.62 -17.87
N LEU A 106 15.70 -34.08 -17.48
CA LEU A 106 15.36 -34.35 -16.07
C LEU A 106 16.23 -35.42 -15.40
N SER A 107 16.96 -36.23 -16.17
CA SER A 107 17.91 -37.21 -15.64
C SER A 107 19.36 -36.72 -15.67
N SER A 108 19.59 -35.46 -16.00
CA SER A 108 20.92 -34.84 -15.99
C SER A 108 21.52 -34.78 -14.58
N GLN A 109 22.83 -34.97 -14.49
CA GLN A 109 23.58 -34.81 -13.25
C GLN A 109 23.50 -33.39 -12.67
N ILE A 110 23.18 -32.38 -13.49
CA ILE A 110 22.99 -31.00 -13.03
C ILE A 110 21.91 -30.92 -11.96
N TRP A 111 20.79 -31.63 -12.13
CA TRP A 111 19.70 -31.62 -11.16
C TRP A 111 20.12 -32.20 -9.81
N ASN A 112 20.92 -33.28 -9.81
CA ASN A 112 21.45 -33.88 -8.59
C ASN A 112 22.40 -32.91 -7.86
N GLN A 113 23.23 -32.17 -8.61
CA GLN A 113 24.14 -31.18 -8.04
C GLN A 113 23.39 -29.98 -7.45
N LEU A 114 22.35 -29.48 -8.14
CA LEU A 114 21.49 -28.40 -7.61
C LEU A 114 20.78 -28.83 -6.33
N ALA A 115 20.21 -30.03 -6.32
CA ALA A 115 19.55 -30.61 -5.15
C ALA A 115 20.53 -30.76 -3.96
N SER A 116 21.75 -31.22 -4.22
CA SER A 116 22.78 -31.40 -3.17
C SER A 116 23.25 -30.08 -2.55
N ASN A 117 23.11 -28.96 -3.28
CA ASN A 117 23.44 -27.63 -2.82
C ASN A 117 22.23 -26.84 -2.29
N CYS A 118 21.11 -27.52 -2.00
CA CYS A 118 19.88 -26.94 -1.49
C CYS A 118 19.25 -25.86 -2.40
N TYR A 119 19.50 -25.92 -3.71
CA TYR A 119 18.77 -25.10 -4.68
C TYR A 119 17.46 -25.78 -5.07
N ASP A 120 16.45 -24.96 -5.37
CA ASP A 120 15.23 -25.45 -6.00
C ASP A 120 15.58 -26.13 -7.34
N GLN A 121 14.91 -27.24 -7.64
CA GLN A 121 15.09 -27.96 -8.90
C GLN A 121 14.31 -27.28 -10.04
N ALA A 122 14.63 -26.01 -10.27
CA ALA A 122 14.10 -25.21 -11.37
C ALA A 122 15.24 -24.58 -12.18
N ILE A 123 15.10 -24.57 -13.50
CA ILE A 123 16.00 -23.83 -14.40
C ILE A 123 15.13 -22.91 -15.26
N GLY A 124 15.38 -21.60 -15.12
CA GLY A 124 14.73 -20.58 -15.91
C GLY A 124 15.56 -20.23 -17.13
N PHE A 125 14.90 -20.13 -18.29
CA PHE A 125 15.52 -19.63 -19.52
C PHE A 125 14.90 -18.28 -19.88
N ALA A 126 15.75 -17.29 -20.10
CA ALA A 126 15.39 -16.06 -20.78
C ALA A 126 16.16 -16.01 -22.09
N PHE A 127 15.51 -16.29 -23.22
CA PHE A 127 16.18 -16.25 -24.51
C PHE A 127 16.46 -14.80 -24.93
N PRO A 128 17.58 -14.54 -25.66
CA PRO A 128 17.83 -13.23 -26.23
C PRO A 128 16.63 -12.80 -27.10
N LYS A 129 16.12 -11.59 -26.88
CA LYS A 129 15.06 -11.00 -27.70
C LYS A 129 15.47 -9.60 -28.09
N TYR A 130 15.47 -9.31 -29.39
CA TYR A 130 15.80 -7.99 -29.90
C TYR A 130 14.98 -6.89 -29.18
N PRO A 131 15.61 -5.81 -28.68
CA PRO A 131 17.00 -5.39 -28.92
C PRO A 131 18.07 -6.00 -28.00
N CYS A 132 17.74 -6.93 -27.11
CA CYS A 132 18.68 -7.59 -26.19
C CYS A 132 19.35 -8.80 -26.84
N PRO A 133 20.65 -8.74 -27.19
CA PRO A 133 21.36 -9.90 -27.76
C PRO A 133 21.78 -10.92 -26.70
N VAL A 134 21.50 -10.66 -25.41
CA VAL A 134 21.89 -11.51 -24.29
C VAL A 134 20.65 -12.18 -23.69
N GLY A 135 20.71 -13.50 -23.54
CA GLY A 135 19.78 -14.28 -22.74
C GLY A 135 20.41 -14.66 -21.41
N SER A 136 19.62 -15.28 -20.52
CA SER A 136 20.12 -15.82 -19.26
C SER A 136 19.58 -17.22 -18.99
N ILE A 137 20.36 -17.96 -18.20
CA ILE A 137 19.98 -19.24 -17.60
C ILE A 137 20.13 -19.03 -16.10
N ALA A 138 19.06 -19.27 -15.35
CA ALA A 138 19.07 -19.23 -13.89
C ALA A 138 18.89 -20.65 -13.34
N PHE A 139 19.76 -21.04 -12.41
CA PHE A 139 19.63 -22.27 -11.65
C PHE A 139 18.97 -21.94 -10.30
N GLY A 140 17.98 -22.73 -9.87
CA GLY A 140 17.23 -22.45 -8.64
C GLY A 140 16.04 -21.53 -8.81
N GLY A 141 15.57 -21.26 -10.03
CA GLY A 141 14.43 -20.38 -10.28
C GLY A 141 14.42 -19.73 -11.66
N ILE A 142 13.63 -18.67 -11.81
CA ILE A 142 13.57 -17.83 -13.00
C ILE A 142 14.45 -16.60 -12.77
N ASP A 143 15.20 -16.16 -13.78
CA ASP A 143 15.88 -14.87 -13.72
C ASP A 143 14.84 -13.75 -13.68
N LEU A 144 14.61 -13.19 -12.49
CA LEU A 144 13.56 -12.20 -12.25
C LEU A 144 13.80 -10.90 -13.03
N ARG A 145 15.01 -10.64 -13.53
CA ARG A 145 15.27 -9.53 -14.48
C ARG A 145 14.41 -9.63 -15.74
N PHE A 146 13.88 -10.81 -16.04
CA PHE A 146 13.03 -11.07 -17.21
C PHE A 146 11.56 -11.41 -16.84
N SER A 147 11.19 -11.39 -15.55
CA SER A 147 9.84 -11.73 -15.07
C SER A 147 9.14 -10.49 -14.50
N ASN A 148 8.38 -9.78 -15.34
CA ASN A 148 7.80 -8.46 -15.05
C ASN A 148 6.68 -8.42 -14.00
N ARG A 149 6.87 -7.57 -12.97
CA ARG A 149 5.88 -6.58 -12.47
C ARG A 149 6.52 -5.26 -12.04
N ILE A 150 7.79 -5.26 -11.63
CA ILE A 150 8.61 -4.04 -11.44
C ILE A 150 9.75 -4.09 -12.45
N ALA A 151 9.70 -3.23 -13.46
CA ALA A 151 10.79 -3.12 -14.44
C ALA A 151 11.81 -2.09 -13.95
N ASP A 152 13.04 -2.54 -13.68
CA ASP A 152 14.21 -1.67 -13.58
C ASP A 152 14.52 -1.10 -14.98
N ARG A 153 14.47 0.23 -15.12
CA ARG A 153 14.70 0.90 -16.41
C ARG A 153 16.17 1.18 -16.70
N ASN A 154 17.07 1.08 -15.71
CA ASN A 154 18.50 1.40 -15.87
C ASN A 154 19.42 0.17 -16.04
N SER A 155 18.89 -1.05 -16.11
CA SER A 155 19.69 -2.25 -16.41
C SER A 155 19.56 -2.75 -17.86
N PHE A 156 19.44 -1.85 -18.84
CA PHE A 156 19.68 -2.20 -20.24
C PHE A 156 21.15 -1.95 -20.63
N CYS A 157 21.94 -3.02 -20.54
CA CYS A 157 23.27 -3.22 -21.12
C CYS A 157 24.44 -2.39 -20.53
N SER A 158 24.96 -2.79 -19.37
CA SER A 158 26.40 -2.60 -19.09
C SER A 158 27.12 -3.93 -19.25
N ILE A 159 28.01 -4.00 -20.26
CA ILE A 159 28.98 -5.10 -20.40
C ILE A 159 29.96 -4.96 -19.22
N PRO A 160 30.18 -5.99 -18.39
CA PRO A 160 31.19 -5.90 -17.34
C PRO A 160 32.58 -5.85 -17.97
N THR A 161 33.29 -4.74 -17.74
CA THR A 161 34.71 -4.62 -18.05
C THR A 161 35.51 -5.59 -17.16
N PRO A 162 36.50 -6.34 -17.67
CA PRO A 162 37.30 -7.23 -16.83
C PRO A 162 38.12 -6.40 -15.84
N THR A 163 37.96 -6.66 -14.54
CA THR A 163 38.78 -6.04 -13.50
C THR A 163 39.82 -7.05 -13.00
N GLU A 164 41.03 -6.95 -13.53
CA GLU A 164 42.27 -7.44 -12.91
C GLU A 164 42.87 -6.24 -12.12
N VAL A 165 43.37 -6.25 -10.88
CA VAL A 165 44.00 -7.20 -9.94
C VAL A 165 43.90 -6.61 -8.50
N PRO A 166 43.80 -7.40 -7.41
CA PRO A 166 44.16 -7.00 -6.03
C PRO A 166 45.53 -7.62 -5.60
N PRO A 167 46.21 -7.24 -4.49
CA PRO A 167 45.72 -6.49 -3.32
C PRO A 167 46.71 -5.49 -2.66
N ALA A 168 46.23 -4.75 -1.66
CA ALA A 168 47.03 -4.40 -0.49
C ALA A 168 46.14 -4.24 0.77
N PRO A 169 46.21 -5.13 1.77
CA PRO A 169 45.82 -4.85 3.15
C PRO A 169 47.07 -4.50 4.00
N PRO A 170 46.96 -3.86 5.18
CA PRO A 170 45.80 -3.89 6.08
C PRO A 170 45.31 -2.52 6.57
N GLN A 171 43.99 -2.35 6.56
CA GLN A 171 43.33 -1.38 7.44
C GLN A 171 43.21 -1.97 8.85
N THR A 172 43.57 -1.16 9.84
CA THR A 172 43.19 -1.31 11.24
C THR A 172 41.70 -1.59 11.37
N SER A 173 41.36 -2.77 11.87
CA SER A 173 40.00 -3.20 12.16
C SER A 173 39.44 -2.39 13.33
N ILE A 174 38.69 -1.33 13.02
CA ILE A 174 37.67 -0.84 13.94
C ILE A 174 36.64 -1.99 14.03
N PRO A 175 36.34 -2.52 15.23
CA PRO A 175 35.33 -3.55 15.36
C PRO A 175 34.02 -3.04 14.76
N PRO A 176 33.33 -3.82 13.91
CA PRO A 176 32.09 -3.39 13.31
C PRO A 176 31.12 -3.00 14.42
N GLN A 177 30.61 -1.76 14.33
CA GLN A 177 29.60 -1.27 15.26
C GLN A 177 28.47 -2.30 15.29
N PRO A 178 28.05 -2.79 16.47
CA PRO A 178 27.05 -3.83 16.56
C PRO A 178 25.80 -3.37 15.82
N THR A 179 25.41 -4.14 14.79
CA THR A 179 24.22 -3.86 13.99
C THR A 179 23.03 -3.90 14.94
N GLN A 180 22.36 -2.76 15.13
CA GLN A 180 21.18 -2.67 15.99
C GLN A 180 20.11 -3.62 15.44
N THR A 181 19.84 -4.71 16.15
CA THR A 181 18.79 -5.66 15.80
C THR A 181 17.47 -5.17 16.39
N PHE A 182 16.56 -4.71 15.55
CA PHE A 182 15.18 -4.39 15.94
C PHE A 182 14.41 -5.68 16.27
N PRO A 183 13.43 -5.65 17.20
CA PRO A 183 12.46 -6.72 17.35
C PRO A 183 11.71 -6.99 16.03
N PRO A 184 11.25 -8.23 15.80
CA PRO A 184 10.39 -8.53 14.66
C PRO A 184 9.11 -7.66 14.66
N PRO A 185 8.57 -7.26 13.50
CA PRO A 185 7.39 -6.40 13.43
C PRO A 185 6.17 -7.01 14.15
N GLN A 186 5.40 -6.17 14.85
CA GLN A 186 4.10 -6.55 15.38
C GLN A 186 3.06 -6.51 14.26
N ILE A 187 2.65 -7.69 13.80
CA ILE A 187 1.69 -7.83 12.70
C ILE A 187 0.27 -7.92 13.27
N LEU A 188 -0.66 -7.17 12.69
CA LEU A 188 -2.10 -7.22 12.94
C LEU A 188 -2.84 -7.50 11.64
N ASN A 189 -4.00 -8.15 11.75
CA ASN A 189 -4.88 -8.37 10.60
C ASN A 189 -5.56 -7.06 10.21
N LEU A 190 -5.54 -6.77 8.91
CA LEU A 190 -6.27 -5.66 8.29
C LEU A 190 -7.40 -6.27 7.47
N ASN A 191 -8.65 -6.00 7.85
CA ASN A 191 -9.82 -6.61 7.23
C ASN A 191 -10.48 -5.63 6.27
N ARG A 192 -11.00 -6.13 5.14
CA ARG A 192 -11.90 -5.37 4.27
C ARG A 192 -13.32 -5.39 4.83
N PHE A 193 -13.91 -4.22 4.96
CA PHE A 193 -15.34 -4.04 5.22
C PHE A 193 -16.00 -3.44 3.98
N ASN A 194 -16.98 -4.16 3.45
CA ASN A 194 -17.76 -3.68 2.32
C ASN A 194 -18.97 -2.89 2.85
N THR A 195 -18.94 -1.59 2.70
CA THR A 195 -20.07 -0.69 2.97
C THR A 195 -20.95 -0.66 1.74
N TYR A 196 -21.97 -1.52 1.71
CA TYR A 196 -22.96 -1.52 0.64
C TYR A 196 -23.91 -0.33 0.79
N ASN A 197 -23.63 0.75 0.06
CA ASN A 197 -24.68 1.66 -0.39
C ASN A 197 -24.97 1.31 -1.85
N GLU A 198 -26.25 1.21 -2.24
CA GLU A 198 -26.76 0.67 -3.52
C GLU A 198 -26.13 1.22 -4.83
N ARG A 199 -25.23 2.21 -4.74
CA ARG A 199 -24.56 2.84 -5.89
C ARG A 199 -23.03 2.86 -5.82
N ASN A 200 -22.42 2.68 -4.66
CA ASN A 200 -20.96 2.78 -4.48
C ASN A 200 -20.47 1.63 -3.60
N GLN A 201 -19.60 0.79 -4.16
CA GLN A 201 -18.81 -0.15 -3.38
C GLN A 201 -17.58 0.61 -2.87
N SER A 202 -17.64 1.14 -1.65
CA SER A 202 -16.41 1.50 -0.93
C SER A 202 -15.94 0.31 -0.11
N SER A 203 -14.63 0.12 -0.08
CA SER A 203 -13.97 -0.91 0.73
C SER A 203 -13.16 -0.21 1.78
N GLU A 204 -13.57 -0.34 3.03
CA GLU A 204 -12.84 0.22 4.16
C GLU A 204 -11.86 -0.82 4.71
N PHE A 205 -10.62 -0.41 4.98
CA PHE A 205 -9.62 -1.29 5.57
C PHE A 205 -9.43 -0.97 7.04
N LEU A 206 -9.91 -1.86 7.89
CA LEU A 206 -9.94 -1.64 9.33
C LEU A 206 -9.13 -2.71 10.05
N PHE A 207 -8.39 -2.29 11.06
CA PHE A 207 -7.78 -3.20 12.03
C PHE A 207 -8.32 -2.86 13.41
N GLN A 208 -8.32 -3.86 14.29
CA GLN A 208 -8.80 -3.69 15.64
C GLN A 208 -7.66 -3.25 16.56
N PHE A 209 -7.91 -2.24 17.39
CA PHE A 209 -7.02 -1.92 18.51
C PHE A 209 -7.79 -1.58 19.78
N LYS A 210 -7.10 -1.64 20.93
CA LYS A 210 -7.70 -1.32 22.22
C LYS A 210 -7.27 0.05 22.72
N VAL A 211 -8.23 0.86 23.15
CA VAL A 211 -8.01 2.15 23.83
C VAL A 211 -8.41 2.00 25.29
N GLY A 212 -7.52 2.42 26.19
CA GLY A 212 -7.74 2.38 27.62
C GLY A 212 -8.05 0.99 28.14
N SER A 213 -8.85 0.92 29.19
CA SER A 213 -9.14 -0.33 29.87
C SER A 213 -10.36 -1.09 29.34
N ASN A 214 -11.10 -0.54 28.37
CA ASN A 214 -12.49 -0.92 28.14
C ASN A 214 -12.94 -0.95 26.68
N ALA A 215 -12.20 -0.37 25.73
CA ALA A 215 -12.66 -0.24 24.35
C ALA A 215 -11.78 -1.02 23.39
N SER A 216 -12.43 -1.75 22.47
CA SER A 216 -11.81 -2.40 21.32
C SER A 216 -12.52 -1.88 20.09
N LEU A 217 -11.81 -1.16 19.23
CA LEU A 217 -12.39 -0.38 18.15
C LEU A 217 -11.84 -0.80 16.78
N ASN A 218 -12.69 -0.78 15.76
CA ASN A 218 -12.32 -0.95 14.35
C ASN A 218 -11.92 0.39 13.75
N ILE A 219 -10.64 0.51 13.43
CA ILE A 219 -10.04 1.82 13.14
C ILE A 219 -9.36 1.77 11.79
N MET A 220 -9.51 2.86 11.05
CA MET A 220 -8.90 3.03 9.75
C MET A 220 -7.48 3.60 9.88
N PRO A 221 -6.45 2.96 9.32
CA PRO A 221 -5.12 3.54 9.26
C PRO A 221 -5.06 4.61 8.17
N ASP A 222 -4.62 5.82 8.51
CA ASP A 222 -4.57 6.94 7.56
C ASP A 222 -3.20 7.63 7.58
N THR A 223 -2.40 7.41 6.53
CA THR A 223 -1.08 8.02 6.36
C THR A 223 -1.12 9.52 6.03
N SER A 224 -2.29 10.04 5.65
CA SER A 224 -2.54 11.45 5.37
C SER A 224 -3.10 12.24 6.56
N VAL A 225 -3.13 11.64 7.76
CA VAL A 225 -3.53 12.27 9.01
C VAL A 225 -2.47 12.03 10.09
N ASN A 226 -2.18 13.01 10.95
CA ASN A 226 -1.21 12.85 12.04
C ASN A 226 -1.84 12.46 13.38
N ASP A 227 -3.06 12.90 13.61
CA ASP A 227 -3.75 12.69 14.89
C ASP A 227 -4.55 11.39 14.88
N ILE A 228 -4.64 10.76 16.05
CA ILE A 228 -5.56 9.65 16.28
C ILE A 228 -6.90 10.26 16.71
N GLY A 229 -8.00 9.75 16.18
CA GLY A 229 -9.34 10.20 16.53
C GLY A 229 -10.30 9.02 16.64
N VAL A 230 -11.20 9.07 17.62
CA VAL A 230 -12.17 7.99 17.86
C VAL A 230 -13.57 8.54 18.09
N CYS A 231 -14.57 7.81 17.60
CA CYS A 231 -15.96 8.02 17.95
C CYS A 231 -16.11 7.84 19.46
N SER A 232 -16.74 8.81 20.12
CA SER A 232 -16.83 8.85 21.57
C SER A 232 -18.25 9.08 22.06
N GLU A 233 -18.46 9.00 23.38
CA GLU A 233 -19.74 9.38 23.98
C GLU A 233 -20.15 10.83 23.69
N LEU A 234 -19.23 11.69 23.22
CA LEU A 234 -19.50 13.08 22.87
C LEU A 234 -20.27 13.22 21.54
N CYS A 235 -20.05 12.34 20.57
CA CYS A 235 -20.78 12.37 19.29
C CYS A 235 -22.03 11.48 19.27
N TYR A 236 -22.31 10.78 20.37
CA TYR A 236 -23.46 9.90 20.56
C TYR A 236 -24.58 10.55 21.41
N GLN A 237 -24.52 11.87 21.64
CA GLN A 237 -25.41 12.55 22.59
C GLN A 237 -26.87 12.73 22.11
N SER A 238 -27.19 12.42 20.85
CA SER A 238 -28.56 12.47 20.31
C SER A 238 -28.82 11.34 19.31
N LEU A 239 -30.11 11.04 19.05
CA LEU A 239 -30.56 10.12 17.98
C LEU A 239 -30.07 10.55 16.59
N THR A 240 -29.70 11.81 16.43
CA THR A 240 -29.16 12.42 15.20
C THR A 240 -27.66 12.68 15.28
N GLY A 241 -26.98 12.16 16.32
CA GLY A 241 -25.53 12.35 16.51
C GLY A 241 -24.75 11.76 15.33
N SER A 242 -23.63 12.39 14.97
CA SER A 242 -22.84 11.98 13.79
C SER A 242 -22.18 10.60 13.93
N CYS A 243 -22.22 10.00 15.13
CA CYS A 243 -21.74 8.64 15.40
C CYS A 243 -22.88 7.65 15.72
N ASN A 244 -24.15 8.02 15.47
CA ASN A 244 -25.30 7.19 15.83
C ASN A 244 -25.33 5.83 15.11
N ASN A 245 -24.68 5.72 13.95
CA ASN A 245 -24.57 4.51 13.14
C ASN A 245 -23.39 3.62 13.53
N ARG A 246 -22.65 3.94 14.60
CA ARG A 246 -21.48 3.16 15.04
C ARG A 246 -21.86 2.07 16.03
N GLN A 247 -21.20 0.93 15.91
CA GLN A 247 -21.44 -0.22 16.77
C GLN A 247 -20.72 -0.07 18.12
N TYR A 248 -19.45 0.31 18.10
CA TYR A 248 -18.66 0.58 19.30
C TYR A 248 -18.19 2.04 19.33
N ILE A 249 -18.20 2.62 20.53
CA ILE A 249 -17.68 3.97 20.79
C ILE A 249 -16.77 3.93 22.01
N PHE A 250 -15.77 4.80 22.04
CA PHE A 250 -14.97 5.00 23.23
C PHE A 250 -15.79 5.77 24.28
N ASN A 251 -15.90 5.23 25.49
CA ASN A 251 -16.52 5.93 26.61
C ASN A 251 -15.45 6.33 27.63
N SER A 252 -15.09 7.62 27.61
CA SER A 252 -14.00 8.16 28.43
C SER A 252 -14.21 7.98 29.93
N LYS A 253 -15.46 8.00 30.41
CA LYS A 253 -15.82 7.84 31.83
C LYS A 253 -15.62 6.42 32.35
N SER A 254 -15.59 5.44 31.44
CA SER A 254 -15.44 4.02 31.79
C SER A 254 -14.01 3.49 31.64
N SER A 255 -13.08 4.31 31.13
CA SER A 255 -11.67 3.99 31.14
C SER A 255 -11.00 4.56 32.39
N TYR A 256 -10.52 3.72 33.30
CA TYR A 256 -9.85 4.20 34.53
C TYR A 256 -8.44 4.75 34.28
N THR A 257 -7.87 4.49 33.09
CA THR A 257 -6.59 5.04 32.66
C THR A 257 -6.74 6.32 31.85
N PHE A 258 -7.97 6.72 31.48
CA PHE A 258 -8.20 7.94 30.73
C PHE A 258 -7.87 9.18 31.56
N SER A 259 -7.34 10.20 30.89
CA SER A 259 -7.11 11.53 31.46
C SER A 259 -7.47 12.60 30.46
N GLN A 260 -8.39 13.48 30.83
CA GLN A 260 -8.87 14.55 29.96
C GLN A 260 -7.77 15.60 29.73
N ASN A 261 -7.55 15.98 28.46
CA ASN A 261 -6.74 17.14 28.09
C ASN A 261 -7.66 18.36 27.89
N GLY A 262 -8.81 18.16 27.23
CA GLY A 262 -9.86 19.19 27.10
C GLY A 262 -9.60 20.22 25.99
N THR A 263 -8.37 20.29 25.47
CA THR A 263 -8.04 21.07 24.27
C THR A 263 -8.93 20.65 23.10
N LYS A 264 -9.58 21.60 22.44
CA LYS A 264 -10.39 21.33 21.25
C LYS A 264 -9.50 21.15 20.02
N GLY A 265 -9.91 20.28 19.11
CA GLY A 265 -9.16 19.98 17.89
C GLY A 265 -10.05 19.55 16.74
N SER A 266 -9.44 19.39 15.58
CA SER A 266 -10.07 18.92 14.36
C SER A 266 -9.11 18.06 13.56
N ILE A 267 -9.62 16.99 12.94
CA ILE A 267 -8.96 16.22 11.90
C ILE A 267 -9.62 16.60 10.58
N ASN A 268 -8.83 17.06 9.61
CA ASN A 268 -9.28 17.35 8.25
C ASN A 268 -8.75 16.28 7.31
N TYR A 269 -9.63 15.70 6.49
CA TYR A 269 -9.29 14.64 5.55
C TYR A 269 -9.08 15.20 4.13
N LEU A 270 -8.49 14.38 3.25
CA LEU A 270 -8.14 14.79 1.88
C LEU A 270 -9.35 15.08 0.98
N ASP A 271 -10.51 14.49 1.28
CA ASP A 271 -11.77 14.72 0.59
C ASP A 271 -12.51 15.99 1.07
N GLY A 272 -11.92 16.74 2.01
CA GLY A 272 -12.50 17.93 2.63
C GLY A 272 -13.48 17.64 3.76
N SER A 273 -13.73 16.36 4.07
CA SER A 273 -14.46 15.96 5.27
C SER A 273 -13.65 16.28 6.53
N PHE A 274 -14.32 16.29 7.70
CA PHE A 274 -13.64 16.59 8.96
C PHE A 274 -14.31 15.93 10.17
N ALA A 275 -13.54 15.80 11.24
CA ALA A 275 -14.03 15.42 12.56
C ALA A 275 -13.53 16.41 13.63
N ASN A 276 -14.44 16.92 14.45
CA ASN A 276 -14.13 17.86 15.54
C ASN A 276 -14.32 17.18 16.88
N GLY A 277 -13.57 17.64 17.89
CA GLY A 277 -13.65 17.06 19.22
C GLY A 277 -12.81 17.76 20.27
N SER A 278 -12.63 17.07 21.39
CA SER A 278 -11.69 17.43 22.44
C SER A 278 -10.65 16.34 22.63
N PHE A 279 -9.39 16.71 22.81
CA PHE A 279 -8.32 15.75 23.08
C PHE A 279 -8.45 15.15 24.48
N GLY A 280 -8.08 13.87 24.56
CA GLY A 280 -7.87 13.13 25.80
C GLY A 280 -6.64 12.25 25.67
N ASN A 281 -6.17 11.73 26.80
CA ASN A 281 -5.00 10.86 26.83
C ASN A 281 -5.34 9.50 27.45
N ASP A 282 -4.96 8.43 26.77
CA ASP A 282 -5.11 7.05 27.26
C ASP A 282 -4.08 6.11 26.64
N PHE A 283 -3.95 4.90 27.16
CA PHE A 283 -3.09 3.87 26.58
C PHE A 283 -3.72 3.27 25.33
N ILE A 284 -2.87 2.96 24.35
CA ILE A 284 -3.22 2.19 23.16
C ILE A 284 -2.52 0.84 23.25
N THR A 285 -3.27 -0.22 22.98
CA THR A 285 -2.74 -1.59 22.90
C THR A 285 -3.03 -2.19 21.53
N LEU A 286 -1.98 -2.68 20.88
CA LEU A 286 -2.01 -3.36 19.59
C LEU A 286 -1.76 -4.86 19.80
N ASN A 287 -2.83 -5.65 19.88
CA ASN A 287 -2.75 -7.06 20.28
C ASN A 287 -2.05 -7.22 21.64
N ASN A 288 -0.80 -7.72 21.67
CA ASN A 288 -0.01 -7.88 22.89
C ASN A 288 0.99 -6.73 23.12
N LEU A 289 1.10 -5.78 22.18
CA LEU A 289 1.98 -4.62 22.28
C LEU A 289 1.26 -3.48 23.00
N VAL A 290 1.61 -3.28 24.27
CA VAL A 290 1.17 -2.13 25.08
C VAL A 290 2.23 -1.04 25.02
N PHE A 291 1.89 0.13 24.50
CA PHE A 291 2.81 1.27 24.47
C PHE A 291 3.08 1.83 25.88
N SER A 292 4.29 2.37 26.09
CA SER A 292 4.74 2.77 27.43
C SER A 292 4.07 4.05 27.93
N ASN A 293 3.65 4.90 27.01
CA ASN A 293 3.07 6.21 27.30
C ASN A 293 1.64 6.28 26.77
N LYS A 294 0.84 7.16 27.38
CA LYS A 294 -0.49 7.49 26.85
C LYS A 294 -0.36 8.23 25.53
N PHE A 295 -1.27 7.96 24.60
CA PHE A 295 -1.44 8.72 23.37
C PHE A 295 -2.42 9.85 23.63
N SER A 296 -2.15 11.02 23.05
CA SER A 296 -3.19 12.05 22.91
C SER A 296 -4.00 11.73 21.66
N PHE A 297 -5.32 11.64 21.79
CA PHE A 297 -6.24 11.38 20.68
C PHE A 297 -7.52 12.21 20.82
N LEU A 298 -8.14 12.50 19.68
CA LEU A 298 -9.33 13.33 19.58
C LEU A 298 -10.59 12.50 19.86
N LEU A 299 -11.35 12.90 20.87
CA LEU A 299 -12.69 12.37 21.13
C LEU A 299 -13.69 13.09 20.24
N PHE A 300 -14.19 12.43 19.20
CA PHE A 300 -15.11 13.05 18.26
C PHE A 300 -16.39 13.48 18.96
N SER A 301 -16.75 14.75 18.79
CA SER A 301 -18.04 15.33 19.12
C SER A 301 -18.89 15.59 17.88
N GLN A 302 -18.26 15.70 16.71
CA GLN A 302 -18.93 15.91 15.43
C GLN A 302 -18.08 15.30 14.31
N ILE A 303 -18.74 14.64 13.36
CA ILE A 303 -18.16 14.15 12.10
C ILE A 303 -19.01 14.73 10.97
N ASN A 304 -18.38 15.14 9.88
CA ASN A 304 -19.04 15.63 8.68
C ASN A 304 -18.37 15.02 7.44
N GLY A 305 -19.14 14.75 6.39
CA GLY A 305 -18.63 14.21 5.11
C GLY A 305 -18.65 12.68 5.06
N SER A 306 -17.76 12.09 4.26
CA SER A 306 -17.74 10.67 3.91
C SER A 306 -17.67 9.76 5.14
N LEU A 307 -16.79 10.10 6.10
CA LEU A 307 -16.64 9.35 7.36
C LEU A 307 -17.96 9.22 8.13
N GLN A 308 -18.86 10.21 8.07
CA GLN A 308 -20.15 10.12 8.76
C GLN A 308 -21.02 8.97 8.21
N ALA A 309 -20.93 8.65 6.92
CA ALA A 309 -21.69 7.60 6.28
C ALA A 309 -21.15 6.17 6.57
N GLU A 310 -19.88 6.06 6.98
CA GLU A 310 -19.15 4.78 7.07
C GLU A 310 -19.31 4.08 8.42
N SER A 311 -20.46 3.43 8.65
CA SER A 311 -20.85 2.84 9.95
C SER A 311 -19.84 1.88 10.59
N ALA A 312 -19.00 1.22 9.80
CA ALA A 312 -17.98 0.29 10.29
C ALA A 312 -16.77 0.98 10.92
N ILE A 313 -16.53 2.27 10.64
CA ILE A 313 -15.31 2.98 11.03
C ILE A 313 -15.50 3.72 12.35
N GLU A 314 -14.93 3.21 13.42
CA GLU A 314 -15.10 3.76 14.77
C GLU A 314 -14.09 4.85 15.08
N GLY A 315 -13.20 5.15 14.14
CA GLY A 315 -12.23 6.23 14.20
C GLY A 315 -11.10 6.04 13.19
N VAL A 316 -10.11 6.90 13.31
CA VAL A 316 -8.94 6.96 12.42
C VAL A 316 -7.67 6.95 13.26
N MET A 317 -6.71 6.11 12.87
CA MET A 317 -5.35 6.17 13.39
C MET A 317 -4.49 6.96 12.41
N GLY A 318 -4.14 8.19 12.77
CA GLY A 318 -3.21 8.99 12.00
C GLY A 318 -1.81 8.39 12.00
N LEU A 319 -1.28 8.10 10.81
CA LEU A 319 0.02 7.51 10.53
C LEU A 319 0.91 8.44 9.68
N GLY A 320 0.56 9.73 9.57
CA GLY A 320 1.42 10.76 8.98
C GLY A 320 2.75 10.88 9.72
N LEU A 321 3.76 11.48 9.09
CA LEU A 321 5.14 11.51 9.57
C LEU A 321 5.33 12.29 10.88
N SER A 322 4.34 13.10 11.28
CA SER A 322 4.31 13.82 12.55
C SER A 322 3.46 13.13 13.63
N SER A 323 2.93 11.94 13.35
CA SER A 323 2.13 11.16 14.31
C SER A 323 2.97 10.72 15.52
N GLN A 324 2.32 10.66 16.69
CA GLN A 324 2.93 10.22 17.94
C GLN A 324 3.33 8.73 17.90
N ILE A 325 2.73 7.93 16.99
CA ILE A 325 2.98 6.49 16.88
C ILE A 325 4.47 6.18 16.64
N TRP A 326 5.17 7.03 15.90
CA TRP A 326 6.56 6.79 15.53
C TRP A 326 7.51 6.87 16.73
N ASP A 327 7.30 7.83 17.63
CA ASP A 327 8.10 7.98 18.83
C ASP A 327 7.79 6.83 19.81
N GLN A 328 6.55 6.35 19.80
CA GLN A 328 6.11 5.22 20.61
C GLN A 328 6.76 3.91 20.13
N LEU A 329 6.87 3.68 18.81
CA LEU A 329 7.61 2.54 18.25
C LEU A 329 9.09 2.59 18.64
N ALA A 330 9.74 3.75 18.47
CA ALA A 330 11.13 3.93 18.86
C ALA A 330 11.35 3.68 20.37
N SER A 331 10.44 4.14 21.22
CA SER A 331 10.51 3.92 22.68
C SER A 331 10.42 2.44 23.08
N LYS A 332 9.83 1.61 22.22
CA LYS A 332 9.74 0.15 22.38
C LYS A 332 10.89 -0.61 21.69
N GLY A 333 11.83 0.12 21.10
CA GLY A 333 12.98 -0.44 20.39
C GLY A 333 12.64 -1.02 19.02
N TYR A 334 11.45 -0.76 18.47
CA TYR A 334 11.09 -1.13 17.10
C TYR A 334 11.68 -0.13 16.10
N ASP A 335 11.82 -0.55 14.83
CA ASP A 335 12.08 0.41 13.76
C ASP A 335 10.88 1.35 13.64
N GLN A 336 11.10 2.60 13.23
CA GLN A 336 10.03 3.56 12.97
C GLN A 336 9.48 3.32 11.56
N ALA A 337 9.09 2.07 11.29
CA ALA A 337 8.54 1.60 10.04
C ALA A 337 7.15 1.01 10.25
N ILE A 338 6.19 1.36 9.39
CA ILE A 338 4.86 0.74 9.38
C ILE A 338 4.59 0.19 7.98
N GLY A 339 4.41 -1.12 7.91
CA GLY A 339 4.12 -1.87 6.69
C GLY A 339 2.63 -2.14 6.50
N PHE A 340 2.22 -2.25 5.25
CA PHE A 340 0.86 -2.47 4.78
C PHE A 340 0.87 -3.50 3.65
N ALA A 341 0.05 -4.53 3.81
CA ALA A 341 -0.37 -5.40 2.73
C ALA A 341 -1.90 -5.32 2.67
N LEU A 342 -2.44 -4.33 1.95
CA LEU A 342 -3.89 -4.06 1.95
C LEU A 342 -4.68 -5.23 1.36
N PRO A 343 -5.87 -5.60 1.85
CA PRO A 343 -6.73 -6.57 1.15
C PRO A 343 -6.89 -6.25 -0.34
N ASN A 344 -6.91 -7.26 -1.21
CA ASN A 344 -7.02 -7.10 -2.67
C ASN A 344 -8.17 -7.97 -3.24
N SER A 345 -8.34 -8.06 -4.56
CA SER A 345 -9.45 -8.82 -5.15
C SER A 345 -9.35 -10.34 -4.92
N ILE A 346 -8.17 -10.85 -4.55
CA ILE A 346 -7.91 -12.27 -4.31
C ILE A 346 -8.07 -12.59 -2.81
N CYS A 347 -7.82 -11.62 -1.93
CA CYS A 347 -7.84 -11.81 -0.49
C CYS A 347 -8.50 -10.64 0.24
N ASP A 348 -9.57 -10.92 0.99
CA ASP A 348 -10.24 -9.95 1.85
C ASP A 348 -9.47 -9.64 3.16
N PHE A 349 -8.34 -10.32 3.36
CA PHE A 349 -7.47 -10.14 4.51
C PHE A 349 -6.09 -9.60 4.09
N GLY A 350 -5.67 -8.58 4.81
CA GLY A 350 -4.37 -7.96 4.71
C GLY A 350 -3.67 -7.91 6.04
N SER A 351 -2.58 -7.15 6.09
CA SER A 351 -1.85 -6.90 7.34
C SER A 351 -1.42 -5.45 7.46
N ILE A 352 -1.36 -4.98 8.70
CA ILE A 352 -0.58 -3.82 9.11
C ILE A 352 0.53 -4.30 10.06
N ALA A 353 1.77 -3.90 9.81
CA ALA A 353 2.95 -4.35 10.53
C ALA A 353 3.67 -3.17 11.18
N PHE A 354 3.71 -3.13 12.50
CA PHE A 354 4.38 -2.09 13.27
C PHE A 354 5.83 -2.50 13.57
N GLY A 355 6.79 -1.76 13.05
CA GLY A 355 8.22 -2.06 13.13
C GLY A 355 8.84 -2.63 11.85
N GLY A 356 8.12 -2.68 10.73
CA GLY A 356 8.64 -3.20 9.45
C GLY A 356 7.56 -3.67 8.49
N LEU A 357 7.89 -4.59 7.60
CA LEU A 357 6.98 -5.23 6.65
C LEU A 357 6.51 -6.60 7.14
N ASP A 358 5.33 -7.04 6.72
CA ASP A 358 4.93 -8.43 6.82
C ASP A 358 5.46 -9.21 5.61
N LEU A 359 6.63 -9.82 5.76
CA LEU A 359 7.33 -10.51 4.66
C LEU A 359 6.55 -11.70 4.09
N ARG A 360 5.49 -12.18 4.76
CA ARG A 360 4.61 -13.23 4.22
C ARG A 360 3.91 -12.81 2.94
N TYR A 361 3.71 -11.50 2.75
CA TYR A 361 3.11 -10.94 1.55
C TYR A 361 4.13 -10.58 0.45
N SER A 362 5.44 -10.81 0.65
CA SER A 362 6.47 -10.50 -0.34
C SER A 362 6.81 -11.69 -1.24
N ASN A 363 6.98 -11.47 -2.55
CA ASN A 363 7.53 -12.49 -3.46
C ASN A 363 9.02 -12.73 -3.21
N SER A 364 9.76 -11.65 -2.94
CA SER A 364 11.19 -11.68 -2.61
C SER A 364 11.43 -10.75 -1.42
N PRO A 365 11.70 -11.27 -0.21
CA PRO A 365 11.87 -10.44 0.99
C PRO A 365 13.14 -9.57 0.94
N ASN A 366 14.07 -9.87 0.03
CA ASN A 366 15.31 -9.11 -0.13
C ASN A 366 15.20 -7.97 -1.15
N ASP A 367 14.17 -7.98 -1.99
CA ASP A 367 14.01 -7.02 -3.09
C ASP A 367 13.02 -5.91 -2.69
N ILE A 368 13.49 -5.03 -1.79
CA ILE A 368 12.72 -3.87 -1.34
C ILE A 368 13.33 -2.61 -1.98
N PHE A 369 12.57 -1.97 -2.86
CA PHE A 369 12.96 -0.66 -3.40
C PHE A 369 12.65 0.42 -2.38
N SER A 370 13.65 1.23 -2.04
CA SER A 370 13.50 2.38 -1.15
C SER A 370 13.33 3.66 -1.97
N ILE A 371 12.18 4.31 -1.85
CA ILE A 371 11.83 5.56 -2.52
C ILE A 371 11.96 6.68 -1.48
N PRO A 372 12.79 7.71 -1.70
CA PRO A 372 12.97 8.78 -0.72
C PRO A 372 11.67 9.58 -0.56
N THR A 373 11.32 9.88 0.70
CA THR A 373 10.25 10.83 1.00
C THR A 373 10.74 12.26 0.92
N LEU A 374 9.85 13.20 0.61
CA LEU A 374 10.16 14.63 0.65
C LEU A 374 10.19 15.12 2.11
N ASN A 375 11.35 15.62 2.56
CA ASN A 375 11.69 15.91 3.95
C ASN A 375 10.86 17.02 4.63
N ASP A 376 10.07 17.78 3.88
CA ASP A 376 9.34 18.96 4.36
C ASP A 376 7.87 18.67 4.70
N SER A 377 7.48 17.40 4.75
CA SER A 377 6.08 17.00 4.73
C SER A 377 5.59 16.36 6.02
N THR A 378 4.37 16.72 6.40
CA THR A 378 3.64 16.11 7.53
C THR A 378 3.11 14.72 7.21
N TYR A 379 3.08 14.33 5.93
CA TYR A 379 2.54 13.08 5.40
C TYR A 379 3.53 12.52 4.40
N PRO A 380 3.61 11.20 4.18
CA PRO A 380 4.56 10.61 3.25
C PRO A 380 4.28 11.12 1.83
N LYS A 381 5.20 11.95 1.32
CA LYS A 381 5.22 12.44 -0.05
C LYS A 381 6.41 11.88 -0.81
N ILE A 382 6.22 11.59 -2.09
CA ILE A 382 7.28 11.20 -3.01
C ILE A 382 7.28 12.09 -4.25
N GLN A 383 8.39 12.07 -4.99
CA GLN A 383 8.46 12.66 -6.31
C GLN A 383 8.07 11.63 -7.37
N LEU A 384 7.12 11.98 -8.23
CA LEU A 384 6.84 11.25 -9.46
C LEU A 384 7.65 11.85 -10.61
N ASN A 385 8.35 11.01 -11.38
CA ASN A 385 9.10 11.48 -12.54
C ASN A 385 8.20 11.64 -13.76
N THR A 386 7.42 10.60 -14.07
CA THR A 386 6.59 10.55 -15.28
C THR A 386 5.44 9.57 -15.06
N ILE A 387 4.29 9.90 -15.62
CA ILE A 387 3.12 9.02 -15.71
C ILE A 387 2.97 8.69 -17.19
N TRP A 388 2.92 7.42 -17.56
CA TRP A 388 2.72 6.99 -18.93
C TRP A 388 1.31 6.42 -19.08
N VAL A 389 0.58 6.96 -20.05
CA VAL A 389 -0.76 6.51 -20.43
C VAL A 389 -0.65 5.89 -21.81
N ASN A 390 -0.83 4.57 -21.92
CA ASN A 390 -0.69 3.85 -23.19
C ASN A 390 0.63 4.18 -23.91
N LYS A 391 1.76 4.09 -23.18
CA LYS A 391 3.13 4.41 -23.66
C LYS A 391 3.37 5.88 -24.03
N THR A 392 2.41 6.77 -23.78
CA THR A 392 2.57 8.21 -23.99
C THR A 392 2.85 8.88 -22.64
N PRO A 393 3.97 9.61 -22.49
CA PRO A 393 4.24 10.32 -21.24
C PRO A 393 3.28 11.49 -21.08
N LEU A 394 2.70 11.61 -19.89
CA LEU A 394 1.90 12.74 -19.48
C LEU A 394 2.83 13.87 -19.06
N ASP A 395 2.61 15.06 -19.61
CA ASP A 395 3.33 16.26 -19.23
C ASP A 395 2.61 16.90 -18.03
N PHE A 396 3.29 16.98 -16.89
CA PHE A 396 2.79 17.62 -15.67
C PHE A 396 3.95 18.32 -14.96
N PRO A 397 3.69 19.43 -14.25
CA PRO A 397 4.75 20.11 -13.50
C PRO A 397 5.32 19.20 -12.42
N ALA A 398 6.53 19.47 -11.95
CA ALA A 398 7.06 18.80 -10.77
C ALA A 398 6.11 19.06 -9.59
N ILE A 399 5.36 18.03 -9.19
CA ILE A 399 4.36 18.09 -8.12
C ILE A 399 4.59 16.96 -7.14
N ASP A 400 4.39 17.32 -5.88
CA ASP A 400 4.42 16.38 -4.78
C ASP A 400 3.30 15.34 -4.96
N THR A 401 3.63 14.10 -4.62
CA THR A 401 2.67 13.00 -4.64
C THR A 401 2.50 12.43 -3.25
N ILE A 402 1.29 12.54 -2.71
CA ILE A 402 0.91 12.06 -1.38
C ILE A 402 0.57 10.58 -1.46
N ILE A 403 1.08 9.77 -0.54
CA ILE A 403 0.62 8.39 -0.36
C ILE A 403 -0.45 8.34 0.73
N SER A 404 -1.66 7.90 0.39
CA SER A 404 -2.79 7.81 1.32
C SER A 404 -3.33 6.39 1.39
N THR A 405 -3.34 5.80 2.58
CA THR A 405 -3.96 4.49 2.84
C THR A 405 -5.48 4.54 2.95
N ASN A 406 -6.06 5.74 2.92
CA ASN A 406 -7.49 5.98 3.10
C ASN A 406 -8.15 6.54 1.82
N TYR A 407 -7.40 7.13 0.90
CA TYR A 407 -7.97 7.58 -0.36
C TYR A 407 -8.32 6.38 -1.26
N ASP A 408 -9.59 6.23 -1.64
CA ASP A 408 -10.12 5.06 -2.35
C ASP A 408 -9.74 5.01 -3.85
N LYS A 409 -9.17 6.10 -4.37
CA LYS A 409 -8.81 6.30 -5.77
C LYS A 409 -7.35 6.74 -5.96
N ILE A 410 -6.99 7.04 -7.20
CA ILE A 410 -5.79 7.81 -7.54
C ILE A 410 -6.26 9.19 -8.02
N SER A 411 -6.00 10.23 -7.23
CA SER A 411 -6.34 11.58 -7.66
C SER A 411 -5.19 12.18 -8.44
N LEU A 412 -5.47 12.60 -9.67
CA LEU A 412 -4.53 13.39 -10.46
C LEU A 412 -4.68 14.89 -10.17
N GLY A 413 -5.51 15.29 -9.19
CA GLY A 413 -5.80 16.68 -8.92
C GLY A 413 -6.56 17.37 -10.06
N ASN A 414 -6.87 18.64 -9.84
CA ASN A 414 -7.52 19.47 -10.84
C ASN A 414 -6.45 20.22 -11.66
N GLY A 415 -6.35 19.91 -12.96
CA GLY A 415 -5.39 20.57 -13.83
C GLY A 415 -5.47 20.14 -15.29
N ASN A 416 -4.73 20.83 -16.15
CA ASN A 416 -4.67 20.51 -17.59
C ASN A 416 -4.16 19.07 -17.84
N TYR A 417 -3.31 18.55 -16.96
CA TYR A 417 -2.74 17.21 -17.10
C TYR A 417 -3.75 16.10 -16.73
N SER A 418 -4.61 16.28 -15.72
CA SER A 418 -5.68 15.31 -15.44
C SER A 418 -6.72 15.29 -16.57
N LYS A 419 -7.06 16.46 -17.13
CA LYS A 419 -7.86 16.54 -18.36
C LYS A 419 -7.22 15.79 -19.53
N LYS A 420 -5.94 16.05 -19.82
CA LYS A 420 -5.19 15.36 -20.89
C LYS A 420 -5.11 13.86 -20.66
N PHE A 421 -4.96 13.41 -19.40
CA PHE A 421 -4.99 12.01 -19.02
C PHE A 421 -6.33 11.36 -19.41
N PHE A 422 -7.45 11.93 -18.99
CA PHE A 422 -8.79 11.39 -19.31
C PHE A 422 -9.12 11.49 -20.81
N GLU A 423 -8.71 12.55 -21.50
CA GLU A 423 -8.83 12.66 -22.96
C GLU A 423 -8.04 11.56 -23.68
N THR A 424 -6.83 11.24 -23.21
CA THR A 424 -6.00 10.15 -23.77
C THR A 424 -6.66 8.78 -23.58
N LEU A 425 -7.40 8.59 -22.49
CA LEU A 425 -8.20 7.39 -22.23
C LEU A 425 -9.52 7.34 -23.00
N GLY A 426 -9.91 8.41 -23.69
CA GLY A 426 -11.25 8.56 -24.26
C GLY A 426 -12.35 8.53 -23.18
N ALA A 427 -12.02 8.93 -21.95
CA ALA A 427 -12.92 8.84 -20.82
C ALA A 427 -13.99 9.93 -20.84
N THR A 428 -15.19 9.62 -20.34
CA THR A 428 -16.32 10.55 -20.25
C THR A 428 -16.71 10.76 -18.80
N LYS A 429 -16.82 12.02 -18.35
CA LYS A 429 -17.26 12.35 -17.00
C LYS A 429 -18.78 12.28 -16.88
N LEU A 430 -19.29 11.56 -15.89
CA LEU A 430 -20.70 11.49 -15.54
C LEU A 430 -21.14 12.68 -14.69
N LYS A 431 -22.45 12.83 -14.50
CA LYS A 431 -23.04 13.91 -13.70
C LYS A 431 -22.66 13.84 -12.21
N ASP A 432 -22.38 12.64 -11.71
CA ASP A 432 -21.93 12.41 -10.33
C ASP A 432 -20.42 12.67 -10.14
N GLY A 433 -19.71 13.03 -11.22
CA GLY A 433 -18.28 13.31 -11.20
C GLY A 433 -17.38 12.11 -11.48
N SER A 434 -17.92 10.89 -11.56
CA SER A 434 -17.14 9.70 -11.92
C SER A 434 -16.73 9.69 -13.40
N TRP A 435 -15.67 8.99 -13.75
CA TRP A 435 -15.15 8.89 -15.11
C TRP A 435 -15.36 7.49 -15.69
N VAL A 436 -16.04 7.39 -16.82
CA VAL A 436 -16.23 6.13 -17.57
C VAL A 436 -15.11 6.00 -18.60
N VAL A 437 -14.37 4.89 -18.58
CA VAL A 437 -13.28 4.60 -19.51
C VAL A 437 -13.73 3.50 -20.48
N PRO A 438 -13.82 3.75 -21.79
CA PRO A 438 -14.30 2.75 -22.74
C PRO A 438 -13.28 1.63 -22.99
N ASN A 439 -11.98 1.95 -23.00
CA ASN A 439 -10.89 1.02 -23.27
C ASN A 439 -9.78 1.22 -22.23
N PRO A 440 -9.80 0.49 -21.11
CA PRO A 440 -8.75 0.61 -20.10
C PRO A 440 -7.38 0.19 -20.67
N VAL A 441 -6.33 0.89 -20.27
CA VAL A 441 -4.94 0.66 -20.73
C VAL A 441 -4.02 0.61 -19.52
N ASP A 442 -2.84 0.01 -19.67
CA ASP A 442 -1.84 0.02 -18.60
C ASP A 442 -1.37 1.47 -18.33
N ILE A 443 -1.27 1.80 -17.04
CA ILE A 443 -0.73 3.08 -16.56
C ILE A 443 0.56 2.81 -15.82
N LEU A 444 1.64 3.51 -16.20
CA LEU A 444 2.97 3.34 -15.62
C LEU A 444 3.39 4.60 -14.86
N PHE A 445 3.92 4.43 -13.65
CA PHE A 445 4.51 5.49 -12.84
C PHE A 445 6.02 5.27 -12.74
N ASP A 446 6.81 6.25 -13.16
CA ASP A 446 8.26 6.23 -12.96
C ASP A 446 8.60 6.85 -11.61
N LEU A 447 9.25 6.05 -10.75
CA LEU A 447 9.67 6.42 -9.39
C LEU A 447 11.19 6.40 -9.29
N THR A 448 11.78 7.42 -8.66
CA THR A 448 13.22 7.42 -8.35
C THR A 448 13.46 6.80 -6.98
N THR A 449 14.36 5.83 -6.89
CA THR A 449 14.79 5.21 -5.61
C THR A 449 15.93 6.01 -4.95
N GLU A 450 16.26 5.71 -3.69
CA GLU A 450 17.41 6.30 -2.98
C GLU A 450 18.73 6.12 -3.73
N SER A 451 18.85 5.03 -4.51
CA SER A 451 20.04 4.74 -5.32
C SER A 451 20.12 5.57 -6.61
N GLY A 452 19.10 6.37 -6.93
CA GLY A 452 18.94 7.05 -8.21
C GLY A 452 18.38 6.16 -9.32
N LEU A 453 18.16 4.86 -9.05
CA LEU A 453 17.49 3.95 -9.98
C LEU A 453 16.05 4.40 -10.24
N ILE A 454 15.65 4.46 -11.52
CA ILE A 454 14.27 4.69 -11.91
C ILE A 454 13.58 3.34 -12.10
N ILE A 455 12.54 3.10 -11.31
CA ILE A 455 11.71 1.91 -11.41
C ILE A 455 10.34 2.27 -11.99
N GLY A 456 9.83 1.38 -12.83
CA GLY A 456 8.51 1.50 -13.44
C GLY A 456 7.46 0.70 -12.67
N VAL A 457 6.45 1.38 -12.12
CA VAL A 457 5.30 0.77 -11.46
C VAL A 457 4.09 0.74 -12.38
N VAL A 458 3.62 -0.46 -12.75
CA VAL A 458 2.50 -0.63 -13.68
C VAL A 458 1.20 -0.94 -12.94
N ILE A 459 0.18 -0.10 -13.12
CA ILE A 459 -1.22 -0.46 -12.90
C ILE A 459 -1.75 -1.07 -14.20
N SER A 460 -1.95 -2.38 -14.19
CA SER A 460 -2.48 -3.10 -15.35
C SER A 460 -3.88 -2.58 -15.72
N SER A 461 -4.18 -2.54 -17.02
CA SER A 461 -5.46 -2.12 -17.61
C SER A 461 -6.67 -2.64 -16.86
N TYR A 462 -6.72 -3.92 -16.53
CA TYR A 462 -7.84 -4.52 -15.80
C TYR A 462 -8.03 -4.03 -14.35
N LEU A 463 -7.06 -3.31 -13.78
CA LEU A 463 -7.12 -2.65 -12.47
C LEU A 463 -7.34 -1.14 -12.56
N THR A 464 -7.36 -0.56 -13.77
CA THR A 464 -7.56 0.89 -13.95
C THR A 464 -9.02 1.33 -13.85
N CYS A 465 -9.95 0.38 -13.77
CA CYS A 465 -11.36 0.65 -13.54
C CYS A 465 -12.07 -0.49 -12.80
N ILE A 466 -13.24 -0.16 -12.26
CA ILE A 466 -14.17 -1.08 -11.61
C ILE A 466 -15.42 -1.19 -12.49
N MET A 467 -15.88 -2.41 -12.74
CA MET A 467 -17.09 -2.63 -13.53
C MET A 467 -18.35 -2.38 -12.68
N ILE A 468 -19.09 -1.32 -12.98
CA ILE A 468 -20.37 -0.97 -12.34
C ILE A 468 -21.44 -0.88 -13.42
N ASN A 469 -22.48 -1.70 -13.33
CA ASN A 469 -23.58 -1.74 -14.31
C ASN A 469 -23.11 -1.89 -15.77
N GLY A 470 -22.06 -2.69 -16.00
CA GLY A 470 -21.47 -2.90 -17.32
C GLY A 470 -20.59 -1.75 -17.83
N GLN A 471 -20.39 -0.70 -17.03
CA GLN A 471 -19.49 0.42 -17.34
C GLN A 471 -18.19 0.30 -16.54
N CYS A 472 -17.06 0.61 -17.18
CA CYS A 472 -15.73 0.64 -16.57
C CYS A 472 -15.51 2.01 -15.93
N ILE A 473 -15.76 2.10 -14.63
CA ILE A 473 -15.60 3.33 -13.83
C ILE A 473 -14.15 3.44 -13.39
N SER A 474 -13.46 4.49 -13.83
CA SER A 474 -12.06 4.77 -13.55
C SER A 474 -11.73 4.74 -12.04
N VAL A 475 -10.62 4.11 -11.68
CA VAL A 475 -10.01 4.26 -10.33
C VAL A 475 -9.25 5.57 -10.17
N PHE A 476 -9.12 6.34 -11.25
CA PHE A 476 -8.56 7.68 -11.26
C PHE A 476 -9.65 8.74 -11.21
N ASP A 477 -9.38 9.87 -10.55
CA ASP A 477 -10.22 11.07 -10.61
C ASP A 477 -9.42 12.36 -10.83
N ASP A 478 -10.15 13.45 -11.01
CA ASP A 478 -9.66 14.83 -11.12
C ASP A 478 -10.11 15.70 -9.92
N SER A 479 -10.34 15.05 -8.77
CA SER A 479 -10.84 15.73 -7.56
C SER A 479 -9.89 16.84 -7.13
N PHE A 480 -10.44 17.97 -6.67
CA PHE A 480 -9.63 19.08 -6.19
C PHE A 480 -9.02 18.74 -4.84
N VAL A 481 -7.69 18.60 -4.80
CA VAL A 481 -6.92 18.43 -3.57
C VAL A 481 -6.32 19.79 -3.19
N PRO A 482 -6.41 20.23 -1.92
CA PRO A 482 -5.97 21.57 -1.48
C PRO A 482 -4.52 21.98 -1.78
N SER A 483 -3.68 21.09 -2.31
CA SER A 483 -2.23 21.27 -2.47
C SER A 483 -1.71 21.13 -3.91
N ASN A 484 -2.55 21.05 -4.94
CA ASN A 484 -2.13 20.72 -6.32
C ASN A 484 -1.23 19.46 -6.37
N SER A 485 -1.50 18.49 -5.50
CA SER A 485 -0.74 17.24 -5.39
C SER A 485 -1.46 16.11 -6.10
N ILE A 486 -0.70 15.12 -6.55
CA ILE A 486 -1.26 13.81 -6.89
C ILE A 486 -1.46 13.02 -5.59
N ILE A 487 -2.55 12.26 -5.49
CA ILE A 487 -2.75 11.30 -4.39
C ILE A 487 -2.67 9.89 -4.98
N LEU A 488 -1.71 9.10 -4.51
CA LEU A 488 -1.67 7.67 -4.74
C LEU A 488 -2.37 6.98 -3.57
N GLY A 489 -3.64 6.62 -3.80
CA GLY A 489 -4.47 5.95 -2.82
C GLY A 489 -4.36 4.43 -2.84
N ILE A 490 -5.40 3.80 -2.31
CA ILE A 490 -5.59 2.36 -2.18
C ILE A 490 -5.25 1.57 -3.45
N PRO A 491 -5.73 1.93 -4.66
CA PRO A 491 -5.45 1.14 -5.88
C PRO A 491 -3.96 1.01 -6.19
N PHE A 492 -3.17 2.04 -5.86
CA PHE A 492 -1.72 2.00 -6.03
C PHE A 492 -1.05 1.16 -4.95
N ILE A 493 -1.43 1.35 -3.68
CA ILE A 493 -0.80 0.67 -2.54
C ILE A 493 -1.07 -0.84 -2.56
N GLN A 494 -2.25 -1.26 -3.02
CA GLN A 494 -2.64 -2.68 -3.11
C GLN A 494 -1.71 -3.53 -3.99
N LEU A 495 -0.97 -2.90 -4.91
CA LEU A 495 -0.01 -3.60 -5.78
C LEU A 495 1.22 -4.13 -5.03
N PHE A 496 1.50 -3.61 -3.84
CA PHE A 496 2.76 -3.86 -3.13
C PHE A 496 2.56 -4.40 -1.72
N ASN A 497 3.64 -4.97 -1.18
CA ASN A 497 3.88 -4.98 0.25
C ASN A 497 4.64 -3.68 0.56
N PHE A 498 3.92 -2.71 1.10
CA PHE A 498 4.29 -1.30 1.15
C PHE A 498 4.71 -0.91 2.57
N ALA A 499 5.75 -0.12 2.78
CA ALA A 499 6.10 0.40 4.11
C ALA A 499 6.50 1.86 4.07
N ILE A 500 6.14 2.60 5.12
CA ILE A 500 6.67 3.93 5.40
C ILE A 500 7.69 3.77 6.52
N ASN A 501 8.92 4.25 6.29
CA ASN A 501 9.98 4.27 7.30
C ASN A 501 10.37 5.72 7.59
N ARG A 502 9.85 6.26 8.69
CA ARG A 502 10.13 7.64 9.14
C ARG A 502 11.58 7.85 9.50
N ARG A 503 12.23 6.85 10.13
CA ARG A 503 13.63 6.98 10.56
C ARG A 503 14.57 7.16 9.37
N ARG A 504 14.29 6.48 8.26
CA ARG A 504 15.08 6.55 7.03
C ARG A 504 14.56 7.60 6.05
N ASN A 505 13.40 8.21 6.28
CA ASN A 505 12.71 9.07 5.32
C ASN A 505 12.52 8.39 3.95
N VAL A 506 11.99 7.16 3.97
CA VAL A 506 11.72 6.39 2.75
C VAL A 506 10.37 5.69 2.79
N ILE A 507 9.90 5.39 1.59
CA ILE A 507 8.84 4.43 1.33
C ILE A 507 9.49 3.17 0.74
N GLY A 508 9.35 2.05 1.42
CA GLY A 508 9.71 0.74 0.90
C GLY A 508 8.58 0.16 0.07
N ILE A 509 8.85 -0.28 -1.16
CA ILE A 509 7.93 -1.11 -1.93
C ILE A 509 8.59 -2.45 -2.25
N ALA A 510 7.86 -3.53 -1.99
CA ALA A 510 8.25 -4.87 -2.38
C ALA A 510 7.15 -5.52 -3.21
N ASP A 511 7.56 -6.35 -4.16
CA ASP A 511 6.63 -7.12 -4.96
C ASP A 511 5.78 -8.02 -4.08
N ARG A 512 4.47 -7.94 -4.30
CA ARG A 512 3.49 -8.65 -3.49
C ARG A 512 3.18 -10.04 -4.06
N ASN A 513 3.12 -11.03 -3.20
CA ASN A 513 2.64 -12.38 -3.53
C ASN A 513 1.11 -12.50 -3.31
N ASN A 514 0.54 -13.65 -3.68
CA ASN A 514 -0.88 -13.95 -3.47
C ASN A 514 -1.18 -14.62 -2.12
N PHE A 515 -0.36 -14.41 -1.09
CA PHE A 515 -0.61 -14.94 0.24
C PHE A 515 -1.96 -14.44 0.75
N CYS A 516 -2.82 -15.37 1.15
CA CYS A 516 -4.11 -15.06 1.76
C CYS A 516 -4.24 -15.88 3.05
N PRO A 517 -4.11 -15.26 4.23
CA PRO A 517 -4.21 -15.99 5.48
C PRO A 517 -5.62 -16.57 5.62
N THR A 518 -5.71 -17.85 5.96
CA THR A 518 -6.98 -18.44 6.37
C THR A 518 -7.36 -17.82 7.71
N PRO A 519 -8.56 -17.22 7.87
CA PRO A 519 -8.95 -16.62 9.13
C PRO A 519 -8.96 -17.70 10.21
N THR A 520 -7.98 -17.65 11.12
CA THR A 520 -8.12 -18.29 12.42
C THR A 520 -9.18 -17.51 13.17
N PHE A 521 -10.43 -17.93 13.05
CA PHE A 521 -11.50 -17.46 13.93
C PHE A 521 -11.15 -17.92 15.34
N THR A 522 -10.43 -17.09 16.09
CA THR A 522 -10.40 -17.20 17.53
C THR A 522 -11.85 -16.98 17.97
N THR A 523 -12.57 -18.05 18.26
CA THR A 523 -13.91 -17.98 18.81
C THR A 523 -13.78 -17.19 20.10
N VAL A 524 -14.16 -15.91 20.07
CA VAL A 524 -14.26 -15.11 21.28
C VAL A 524 -15.42 -15.73 22.04
N THR A 525 -15.12 -16.64 22.96
CA THR A 525 -16.07 -17.07 23.98
C THR A 525 -16.49 -15.80 24.70
N SER A 526 -17.69 -15.33 24.41
CA SER A 526 -18.35 -14.28 25.16
C SER A 526 -18.32 -14.69 26.63
N PHE A 527 -17.63 -13.92 27.45
CA PHE A 527 -17.79 -14.02 28.89
C PHE A 527 -19.22 -13.54 29.17
N THR A 528 -20.14 -14.47 29.41
CA THR A 528 -21.38 -14.18 30.13
C THR A 528 -20.96 -13.73 31.52
N SER A 529 -20.82 -12.42 31.72
CA SER A 529 -20.73 -11.82 33.03
C SER A 529 -22.01 -12.18 33.79
N THR A 530 -21.90 -13.15 34.68
CA THR A 530 -22.96 -13.46 35.64
C THR A 530 -23.08 -12.23 36.53
N VAL A 531 -24.15 -11.46 36.35
CA VAL A 531 -24.50 -10.35 37.23
C VAL A 531 -24.92 -10.97 38.57
N THR A 532 -23.98 -11.09 39.51
CA THR A 532 -24.32 -11.22 40.92
C THR A 532 -24.87 -9.87 41.38
N SER A 533 -26.18 -9.79 41.52
CA SER A 533 -26.84 -8.69 42.20
C SER A 533 -26.43 -8.68 43.67
N PHE A 534 -25.64 -7.67 44.07
CA PHE A 534 -25.48 -7.34 45.48
C PHE A 534 -26.63 -6.44 45.89
N THR A 535 -27.60 -7.00 46.63
CA THR A 535 -28.59 -6.23 47.38
C THR A 535 -27.90 -5.61 48.58
N SER A 536 -27.44 -4.37 48.45
CA SER A 536 -27.10 -3.53 49.61
C SER A 536 -28.39 -2.97 50.21
N THR A 537 -28.84 -3.56 51.32
CA THR A 537 -29.87 -2.96 52.18
C THR A 537 -29.30 -1.71 52.84
N VAL A 538 -29.69 -0.53 52.33
CA VAL A 538 -29.58 0.73 53.05
C VAL A 538 -30.85 0.90 53.87
N SER A 539 -30.75 0.76 55.19
CA SER A 539 -31.84 1.04 56.11
C SER A 539 -32.00 2.56 56.28
N ILE A 540 -32.96 3.14 55.57
CA ILE A 540 -33.46 4.51 55.83
C ILE A 540 -34.71 4.37 56.68
N SER A 541 -34.66 4.82 57.94
CA SER A 541 -35.85 4.95 58.78
C SER A 541 -36.65 6.18 58.35
N VAL A 542 -37.78 5.98 57.69
CA VAL A 542 -38.76 7.04 57.46
C VAL A 542 -40.05 6.67 58.19
N ALA A 543 -40.51 7.59 59.03
CA ALA A 543 -41.75 7.50 59.77
C ALA A 543 -42.96 7.56 58.81
N SER A 544 -43.94 6.71 59.14
CA SER A 544 -45.22 6.43 58.52
C SER A 544 -46.08 7.65 58.11
N PHE A 545 -46.78 7.53 56.97
CA PHE A 545 -48.18 7.93 56.84
C PHE A 545 -48.91 7.02 55.84
N SER A 546 -50.14 6.64 56.19
CA SER A 546 -50.97 5.58 55.59
C SER A 546 -52.12 6.18 54.77
N ILE A 547 -52.44 5.61 53.60
CA ILE A 547 -53.75 5.76 52.93
C ILE A 547 -54.17 4.41 52.30
N ILE A 548 -55.47 4.13 52.46
CA ILE A 548 -56.26 2.92 52.19
C ILE A 548 -56.75 2.89 50.71
N PRO A 549 -57.02 1.71 50.10
CA PRO A 549 -57.33 1.55 48.67
C PRO A 549 -58.84 1.53 48.36
N SER A 550 -59.21 1.67 47.09
CA SER A 550 -60.48 1.16 46.55
C SER A 550 -60.39 0.79 45.06
N GLU A 551 -60.99 -0.36 44.78
CA GLU A 551 -61.14 -1.13 43.54
C GLU A 551 -62.23 -0.60 42.57
N PRO A 552 -62.44 -1.26 41.39
CA PRO A 552 -62.97 -0.68 40.15
C PRO A 552 -64.40 -1.17 39.76
N ALA A 553 -64.86 -0.73 38.58
CA ALA A 553 -65.86 -1.32 37.65
C ALA A 553 -66.16 -0.25 36.58
N GLU A 554 -66.61 -0.45 35.34
CA GLU A 554 -66.95 -1.55 34.41
C GLU A 554 -67.14 -0.85 33.04
N GLU A 555 -66.64 -1.43 31.94
CA GLU A 555 -67.39 -1.97 30.78
C GLU A 555 -68.57 -1.15 30.22
N ASP A 556 -68.55 -0.88 28.90
CA ASP A 556 -69.72 -1.07 28.05
C ASP A 556 -69.33 -1.30 26.57
N GLU A 557 -70.08 -2.17 25.92
CA GLU A 557 -69.83 -2.81 24.62
C GLU A 557 -70.39 -2.06 23.39
N GLY A 558 -70.03 -2.56 22.20
CA GLY A 558 -70.92 -2.59 21.02
C GLY A 558 -70.31 -2.02 19.72
N ASP A 559 -70.58 -2.51 18.50
CA ASP A 559 -70.77 -3.83 17.91
C ASP A 559 -70.68 -3.64 16.37
N GLU A 560 -70.43 -4.73 15.64
CA GLU A 560 -70.70 -5.04 14.22
C GLU A 560 -70.24 -4.15 13.03
N GLY A 561 -69.49 -4.78 12.12
CA GLY A 561 -70.10 -5.21 10.85
C GLY A 561 -69.53 -4.66 9.53
N GLY A 562 -69.17 -5.58 8.62
CA GLY A 562 -69.49 -5.43 7.19
C GLY A 562 -68.34 -5.37 6.18
N ALA A 563 -68.29 -6.39 5.32
CA ALA A 563 -67.33 -6.66 4.25
C ALA A 563 -67.46 -5.77 2.98
N ALA A 564 -66.40 -5.70 2.17
CA ALA A 564 -66.46 -5.93 0.71
C ALA A 564 -65.06 -5.91 0.05
N ASP A 565 -64.94 -6.79 -0.93
CA ASP A 565 -63.86 -7.06 -1.89
C ASP A 565 -63.84 -6.02 -3.04
N VAL A 566 -62.90 -6.17 -3.99
CA VAL A 566 -62.87 -5.64 -5.39
C VAL A 566 -61.74 -4.62 -5.75
N SER A 567 -60.69 -5.20 -6.35
CA SER A 567 -60.03 -4.96 -7.66
C SER A 567 -59.41 -3.60 -8.12
N GLU A 568 -58.23 -3.79 -8.74
CA GLU A 568 -57.68 -3.26 -10.00
C GLU A 568 -57.29 -1.77 -10.20
N ASP A 569 -56.01 -1.61 -10.53
CA ASP A 569 -55.38 -0.76 -11.54
C ASP A 569 -55.96 0.63 -11.85
N ALA A 570 -55.14 1.66 -11.60
CA ALA A 570 -54.68 2.56 -12.67
C ALA A 570 -53.64 3.56 -12.14
N VAL A 571 -52.52 3.59 -12.85
CA VAL A 571 -51.51 4.64 -12.85
C VAL A 571 -52.07 5.86 -13.58
N GLU A 572 -52.15 7.02 -12.93
CA GLU A 572 -52.04 8.29 -13.63
C GLU A 572 -51.42 9.37 -12.73
N VAL A 573 -50.50 10.11 -13.34
CA VAL A 573 -49.62 11.12 -12.77
C VAL A 573 -50.38 12.45 -12.64
N ALA A 574 -50.34 13.08 -11.47
CA ALA A 574 -50.63 14.51 -11.34
C ALA A 574 -49.81 15.16 -10.22
N GLU A 575 -49.04 16.19 -10.59
CA GLU A 575 -48.36 17.13 -9.71
C GLU A 575 -49.33 17.81 -8.75
N ILE A 576 -49.00 17.87 -7.45
CA ILE A 576 -49.54 18.88 -6.54
C ILE A 576 -48.43 19.39 -5.61
N GLY A 577 -48.19 20.70 -5.69
CA GLY A 577 -47.27 21.43 -4.83
C GLY A 577 -47.74 21.47 -3.38
N SER A 578 -46.80 21.23 -2.48
CA SER A 578 -46.96 21.29 -1.03
C SER A 578 -46.85 22.73 -0.51
N SER A 579 -47.94 23.24 0.07
CA SER A 579 -47.96 24.36 1.01
C SER A 579 -48.57 23.85 2.32
N LEU A 580 -47.75 23.76 3.38
CA LEU A 580 -48.16 23.31 4.71
C LEU A 580 -48.30 24.53 5.62
N THR A 581 -49.54 24.81 6.02
CA THR A 581 -49.90 25.79 7.05
C THR A 581 -50.14 25.05 8.37
N ILE A 582 -49.38 25.40 9.42
CA ILE A 582 -49.56 24.87 10.78
C ILE A 582 -50.58 25.75 11.53
N MET A 583 -51.64 25.15 12.04
CA MET A 583 -52.55 25.74 13.05
C MET A 583 -52.11 25.34 14.46
N SER A 584 -52.30 26.29 15.38
CA SER A 584 -52.01 26.27 16.81
C SER A 584 -53.14 25.70 17.69
N LEU A 585 -52.88 25.68 19.00
CA LEU A 585 -53.74 25.52 20.20
C LEU A 585 -53.61 24.12 20.85
N GLY A 586 -53.38 23.97 22.16
CA GLY A 586 -53.21 24.92 23.26
C GLY A 586 -53.12 24.21 24.63
N VAL A 587 -52.33 24.80 25.53
CA VAL A 587 -52.52 25.06 26.98
C VAL A 587 -53.04 23.98 27.96
N PHE A 588 -52.31 23.86 29.09
CA PHE A 588 -52.66 23.71 30.54
C PHE A 588 -51.65 22.72 31.18
N GLY A 589 -50.99 22.94 32.33
CA GLY A 589 -51.12 23.91 33.42
C GLY A 589 -50.79 23.14 34.71
N ILE A 590 -49.64 23.38 35.35
CA ILE A 590 -49.27 22.78 36.64
C ILE A 590 -49.03 23.90 37.64
N SER A 591 -49.71 23.79 38.80
CA SER A 591 -49.69 24.76 39.89
C SER A 591 -48.46 24.60 40.80
N LEU A 592 -48.12 25.72 41.41
CA LEU A 592 -46.98 25.96 42.28
C LEU A 592 -47.45 25.95 43.75
N GLY A 593 -46.68 25.33 44.65
CA GLY A 593 -46.88 25.40 46.10
C GLY A 593 -45.55 25.41 46.86
N THR A 594 -45.41 26.39 47.77
CA THR A 594 -44.34 26.67 48.78
C THR A 594 -42.98 27.19 48.26
N LEU A 595 -42.64 28.50 48.30
CA LEU A 595 -42.21 29.37 49.44
C LEU A 595 -41.08 28.76 50.31
N LEU A 596 -39.97 29.39 50.74
CA LEU A 596 -39.45 30.76 50.79
C LEU A 596 -37.96 30.63 51.27
N THR A 597 -36.94 31.37 50.81
CA THR A 597 -36.26 32.56 51.42
C THR A 597 -34.77 32.44 50.98
N ILE A 598 -34.00 33.42 50.44
CA ILE A 598 -33.51 34.70 50.98
C ILE A 598 -32.96 35.59 49.82
N ALA A 599 -33.47 36.84 49.75
CA ALA A 599 -32.87 38.17 49.44
C ALA A 599 -31.79 38.34 48.34
N ALA A 600 -32.06 39.09 47.26
CA ALA A 600 -31.93 40.57 47.08
C ALA A 600 -30.53 41.03 46.62
N ILE A 601 -30.38 41.67 45.45
CA ILE A 601 -30.20 43.14 45.21
C ILE A 601 -30.43 43.37 43.69
N ALA A 602 -31.54 44.01 43.28
CA ALA A 602 -31.67 45.42 42.83
C ALA A 602 -30.75 45.81 41.65
N ALA A 603 -31.26 45.91 40.42
CA ALA A 603 -31.94 47.07 39.81
C ALA A 603 -30.98 48.14 39.25
N GLY A 604 -31.07 48.39 37.94
CA GLY A 604 -30.41 49.50 37.24
C GLY A 604 -30.90 49.59 35.80
N ALA A 605 -31.56 50.70 35.49
CA ALA A 605 -32.54 50.85 34.42
C ALA A 605 -31.98 51.13 33.02
N ALA A 606 -32.93 51.14 32.09
CA ALA A 606 -32.82 51.26 30.66
C ALA A 606 -32.44 52.67 30.14
N ALA A 607 -32.08 52.66 28.86
CA ALA A 607 -32.62 53.51 27.78
C ALA A 607 -31.67 54.53 27.13
N ALA A 608 -31.83 54.55 25.79
CA ALA A 608 -31.58 55.62 24.81
C ALA A 608 -30.25 55.58 24.06
N LEU A 609 -30.16 55.82 22.75
CA LEU A 609 -31.08 55.82 21.59
C LEU A 609 -30.18 56.14 20.37
N GLY A 610 -30.57 55.67 19.18
CA GLY A 610 -30.10 56.16 17.88
C GLY A 610 -28.85 55.43 17.36
N GLY A 611 -28.84 54.80 16.19
CA GLY A 611 -29.60 55.02 14.97
C GLY A 611 -28.59 55.15 13.82
N GLY A 612 -28.73 54.39 12.74
CA GLY A 612 -27.88 54.57 11.56
C GLY A 612 -27.80 53.37 10.62
N LEU A 613 -28.53 53.48 9.51
CA LEU A 613 -28.70 52.55 8.41
C LEU A 613 -27.46 52.40 7.48
N PHE A 614 -27.39 51.23 6.84
CA PHE A 614 -27.03 50.92 5.43
C PHE A 614 -25.58 50.89 4.90
N SER A 615 -25.30 49.72 4.27
CA SER A 615 -24.85 49.53 2.87
C SER A 615 -23.40 49.10 2.59
N LEU A 616 -23.31 47.92 1.99
CA LEU A 616 -22.26 47.41 1.09
C LEU A 616 -21.84 48.44 0.01
N PHE A 617 -20.55 48.43 -0.40
CA PHE A 617 -20.09 48.05 -1.75
C PHE A 617 -18.55 47.98 -1.87
N HIS A 618 -18.08 47.11 -2.77
CA HIS A 618 -16.72 46.92 -3.29
C HIS A 618 -15.96 48.21 -3.70
N ARG A 619 -14.61 48.24 -3.53
CA ARG A 619 -13.64 48.35 -4.65
C ARG A 619 -12.16 48.34 -4.21
N HIS A 620 -11.34 47.77 -5.10
CA HIS A 620 -9.88 47.85 -5.24
C HIS A 620 -9.24 49.21 -4.96
N HIS A 621 -7.98 49.18 -4.48
CA HIS A 621 -6.91 50.00 -5.07
C HIS A 621 -5.53 49.36 -4.87
N ALA A 622 -4.72 49.46 -5.91
CA ALA A 622 -3.32 49.06 -5.98
C ALA A 622 -2.39 50.28 -5.91
N HIS A 623 -1.13 49.99 -5.56
CA HIS A 623 0.14 50.62 -5.95
C HIS A 623 0.69 51.90 -5.27
N HIS A 624 1.87 51.67 -4.65
CA HIS A 624 3.14 52.42 -4.74
C HIS A 624 3.36 53.72 -3.90
N PRO A 625 4.60 54.20 -3.74
CA PRO A 625 5.81 53.54 -3.20
C PRO A 625 6.62 54.48 -2.26
N PHE A 626 7.67 53.99 -1.57
CA PHE A 626 8.75 54.85 -1.06
C PHE A 626 10.14 54.18 -1.18
N PRO A 627 11.25 54.96 -1.28
CA PRO A 627 12.43 54.53 -2.04
C PRO A 627 13.79 54.60 -1.28
N VAL A 628 14.85 54.16 -1.99
CA VAL A 628 16.30 54.54 -1.92
C VAL A 628 17.06 54.20 -0.62
N ALA A 629 18.33 53.75 -0.56
CA ALA A 629 19.33 53.11 -1.44
C ALA A 629 20.58 52.82 -0.55
N SER A 630 21.47 51.91 -0.96
CA SER A 630 22.94 52.10 -0.92
C SER A 630 23.68 50.97 -1.64
N GLN A 631 24.83 51.34 -2.19
CA GLN A 631 25.62 50.70 -3.25
C GLN A 631 26.76 49.82 -2.73
N SER A 632 27.23 48.85 -3.53
CA SER A 632 28.66 48.56 -3.81
C SER A 632 28.75 47.56 -5.00
N ILE A 633 29.15 48.00 -6.20
CA ILE A 633 30.47 47.90 -6.86
C ILE A 633 30.93 46.46 -7.18
N LEU A 634 30.92 46.17 -8.50
CA LEU A 634 31.49 45.03 -9.24
C LEU A 634 33.02 45.16 -9.44
N PRO A 635 33.69 44.08 -9.91
CA PRO A 635 34.16 44.18 -11.29
C PRO A 635 33.87 42.93 -12.17
N SER A 636 33.74 43.25 -13.45
CA SER A 636 33.49 42.41 -14.63
C SER A 636 34.67 41.51 -15.03
N THR A 637 34.37 40.33 -15.59
CA THR A 637 35.25 39.63 -16.55
C THR A 637 34.47 39.20 -17.78
N SER A 638 35.11 39.40 -18.93
CA SER A 638 34.59 39.35 -20.30
C SER A 638 34.66 37.96 -20.93
N ALA A 639 33.65 37.64 -21.74
CA ALA A 639 33.60 36.47 -22.62
C ALA A 639 34.50 36.65 -23.86
N PHE A 640 35.16 35.56 -24.29
CA PHE A 640 35.89 35.43 -25.55
C PHE A 640 35.26 34.28 -26.36
N ASN A 641 34.76 34.60 -27.56
CA ASN A 641 34.37 33.63 -28.59
C ASN A 641 35.52 33.50 -29.61
N PRO A 642 35.91 32.30 -30.06
CA PRO A 642 36.81 32.12 -31.19
C PRO A 642 36.06 32.07 -32.54
N PRO A 643 36.71 32.44 -33.67
CA PRO A 643 36.07 32.59 -34.97
C PRO A 643 36.02 31.30 -35.80
N ILE A 644 35.02 31.23 -36.66
CA ILE A 644 34.83 30.26 -37.75
C ILE A 644 35.73 30.64 -38.93
N PRO A 645 36.49 29.70 -39.54
CA PRO A 645 37.15 29.93 -40.81
C PRO A 645 36.28 29.45 -41.99
N THR A 646 36.06 30.33 -42.96
CA THR A 646 35.63 29.99 -44.32
C THR A 646 36.83 30.01 -45.25
N ASN A 647 37.01 28.93 -46.01
CA ASN A 647 37.40 28.93 -47.42
C ASN A 647 36.82 27.69 -48.08
#